data_AF-A0A7C4YXX3-F1
#
_entry.id   AF-A0A7C4YXX3-F1
#
_cell.length_a   1.000
_cell.length_b   1.000
_cell.length_c   1.000
_cell.angle_alpha   90.00
_cell.angle_beta   90.00
_cell.angle_gamma   90.00
#
_symmetry.space_group_name_H-M   'P 1'
#
loop_
_entity.id
_entity.type
_entity.pdbx_description
1 polymer ?
#
loop_
_entity_poly.entity_id
_entity_poly.type
_entity_poly.pdbx_seq_one_letter_code
_entity_poly.pdbx_strand_id
1 'polypeptide(L)'
;MFPSQGKLQGEDQRSACAQSLSDSLKHGPLLRAEAIVARSGQANADPRALARPFGLENQGWGHGGGAAAKVPICCASPGTIILPLTGPGRSREAAGAQRRRFGDGKMAATICNYCSYATSAWRPQWAQRALLPPCMCAIQAVIAFQLVALPAQRAFVPGLPGKPSSRRNPGGRSCSCLLRSAEANAVGKLGPASWGKWSHLGPSSAKIRESSPRLPAWPTAEDFGGNPMSAHSICSRLVPASLIVALLFAFAANLAHGADDVELVVGQPSSLQISPQEIVLSGGRAVRQVLVTGTYADGQLRDLTPAAEFALDSAAIATVEPGGLVRARGDGAAQLTIKVGTRTVQVPVVVKDLASTKPISFRHDVIAALNVGGCNAGACHGTPSGKGGFRLSLRGYDPEADFVQLTRDALGRRTAALSPSESLLLQKALGRVPHEGGQRFPADSLPHEVIAAWISQGLKDDPKSLPALAKLEVLPGDRVQVHPARWQQLAVLASFADGSQRDVTRLSCFTSSDPSVADVGRNGLVEFKAPGETAILVRYLESMVTVRLTYLKPREQFTWSNPPEHNFIDKLVDQKLKMLNILPSEICSDQEFLRRAYLDVCGIIPTAEEARAFLTSTEPNKRARLIDQLLERPEYADFWTLKWSDVLRSNRKSIQLAGVHKFQEWLRRNIRDNRPFDELVREIITAGGSTYANPPANYYRVARDPTNLAETTAQLFFGIRMQCCKCHNHPF
;
A
#
# COMPACT_ATOMS: atom_id res chain seq x y z
N MET A 1 -29.91 52.91 -2.46
CA MET A 1 -31.30 52.40 -2.49
C MET A 1 -31.25 50.89 -2.58
N PHE A 2 -32.20 50.17 -1.97
CA PHE A 2 -32.50 48.79 -2.35
C PHE A 2 -33.40 48.80 -3.61
N PRO A 3 -33.49 47.68 -4.34
CA PRO A 3 -34.66 46.81 -4.15
C PRO A 3 -34.27 45.42 -3.60
N SER A 4 -35.29 44.59 -3.36
CA SER A 4 -35.20 43.27 -2.73
C SER A 4 -36.13 42.27 -3.43
N GLN A 5 -36.22 41.05 -2.87
CA GLN A 5 -36.92 39.86 -3.39
C GLN A 5 -36.12 39.11 -4.49
N GLY A 6 -36.17 37.77 -4.56
CA GLY A 6 -36.90 36.81 -3.73
C GLY A 6 -36.26 35.41 -3.71
N LYS A 7 -36.72 34.54 -2.80
CA LYS A 7 -36.31 33.12 -2.76
C LYS A 7 -37.00 32.34 -3.88
N LEU A 8 -36.30 31.38 -4.51
CA LEU A 8 -36.75 30.01 -4.80
C LEU A 8 -35.75 29.32 -5.75
N GLN A 9 -34.96 28.37 -5.24
CA GLN A 9 -34.29 27.30 -6.01
C GLN A 9 -33.68 26.31 -5.01
N GLY A 10 -34.23 25.09 -4.96
CA GLY A 10 -33.82 24.07 -3.99
C GLY A 10 -34.31 22.64 -4.27
N GLU A 11 -35.24 22.47 -5.21
CA GLU A 11 -35.82 21.17 -5.56
C GLU A 11 -35.31 20.64 -6.92
N ASP A 12 -35.12 21.50 -7.92
CA ASP A 12 -34.64 21.12 -9.27
C ASP A 12 -33.28 20.40 -9.30
N GLN A 13 -32.37 20.69 -8.36
CA GLN A 13 -31.09 19.99 -8.31
C GLN A 13 -31.20 18.52 -7.88
N ARG A 14 -32.34 18.10 -7.30
CA ARG A 14 -32.58 16.69 -6.94
C ARG A 14 -33.12 15.89 -8.11
N SER A 15 -34.00 16.46 -8.94
CA SER A 15 -34.51 15.80 -10.15
C SER A 15 -33.38 15.63 -11.18
N ALA A 16 -32.60 16.67 -11.46
CA ALA A 16 -31.48 16.62 -12.40
C ALA A 16 -30.43 15.54 -12.04
N CYS A 17 -30.13 15.36 -10.75
CA CYS A 17 -29.20 14.33 -10.27
C CYS A 17 -29.78 12.90 -10.45
N ALA A 18 -31.07 12.70 -10.16
CA ALA A 18 -31.75 11.43 -10.37
C ALA A 18 -31.86 11.06 -11.86
N GLN A 19 -32.11 12.04 -12.74
CA GLN A 19 -32.16 11.86 -14.19
C GLN A 19 -30.80 11.39 -14.73
N SER A 20 -29.71 12.07 -14.33
CA SER A 20 -28.33 11.75 -14.74
C SER A 20 -27.90 10.33 -14.33
N LEU A 21 -28.29 9.88 -13.13
CA LEU A 21 -28.08 8.51 -12.67
C LEU A 21 -28.92 7.48 -13.45
N SER A 22 -30.18 7.80 -13.78
CA SER A 22 -31.03 6.98 -14.66
C SER A 22 -30.38 6.73 -16.02
N ASP A 23 -29.81 7.76 -16.63
CA ASP A 23 -29.39 7.70 -18.03
C ASP A 23 -27.96 7.14 -18.16
N SER A 24 -27.12 7.34 -17.15
CA SER A 24 -25.83 6.64 -17.00
C SER A 24 -25.99 5.12 -16.93
N LEU A 25 -27.06 4.63 -16.29
CA LEU A 25 -27.36 3.20 -16.18
C LEU A 25 -27.87 2.55 -17.48
N LYS A 26 -28.24 3.32 -18.52
CA LYS A 26 -28.79 2.80 -19.78
C LYS A 26 -27.73 2.54 -20.86
N HIS A 27 -26.53 3.11 -20.74
CA HIS A 27 -25.54 3.15 -21.82
C HIS A 27 -24.13 2.67 -21.44
N GLY A 28 -23.92 2.18 -20.22
CA GLY A 28 -22.69 1.49 -19.82
C GLY A 28 -22.65 0.02 -20.28
N PRO A 29 -21.47 -0.54 -20.62
CA PRO A 29 -21.33 -1.95 -21.00
C PRO A 29 -21.49 -2.87 -19.77
N LEU A 30 -22.71 -3.33 -19.51
CA LEU A 30 -23.02 -4.26 -18.43
C LEU A 30 -22.47 -5.67 -18.73
N LEU A 31 -21.41 -6.06 -18.00
CA LEU A 31 -21.11 -7.46 -17.77
C LEU A 31 -22.29 -8.10 -17.03
N ARG A 32 -23.01 -9.00 -17.70
CA ARG A 32 -24.12 -9.75 -17.08
C ARG A 32 -23.57 -10.75 -16.06
N ALA A 33 -23.69 -10.42 -14.79
CA ALA A 33 -23.64 -11.43 -13.73
C ALA A 33 -25.01 -12.12 -13.66
N GLU A 34 -25.09 -13.37 -14.14
CA GLU A 34 -26.32 -14.16 -14.03
C GLU A 34 -26.47 -14.72 -12.61
N ALA A 35 -27.46 -14.22 -11.87
CA ALA A 35 -27.74 -14.65 -10.50
C ALA A 35 -28.47 -16.00 -10.48
N ILE A 36 -27.71 -17.10 -10.56
CA ILE A 36 -28.26 -18.46 -10.45
C ILE A 36 -28.56 -18.77 -8.98
N VAL A 37 -29.85 -18.75 -8.63
CA VAL A 37 -30.34 -19.23 -7.33
C VAL A 37 -30.33 -20.76 -7.34
N ALA A 38 -29.33 -21.36 -6.67
CA ALA A 38 -29.25 -22.79 -6.51
C ALA A 38 -30.34 -23.30 -5.54
N ARG A 39 -31.41 -23.91 -6.09
CA ARG A 39 -32.22 -24.90 -5.39
C ARG A 39 -31.97 -26.27 -6.00
N SER A 40 -31.66 -27.26 -5.17
CA SER A 40 -31.45 -28.64 -5.58
C SER A 40 -32.77 -29.34 -5.89
N GLY A 41 -32.88 -29.91 -7.10
CA GLY A 41 -34.04 -30.65 -7.58
C GLY A 41 -33.93 -30.92 -9.08
N GLN A 42 -33.64 -32.17 -9.46
CA GLN A 42 -33.29 -32.54 -10.84
C GLN A 42 -34.53 -32.85 -11.70
N ALA A 43 -34.52 -32.38 -12.97
CA ALA A 43 -35.11 -33.08 -14.11
C ALA A 43 -34.51 -32.53 -15.43
N ASN A 44 -34.23 -33.41 -16.40
CA ASN A 44 -33.80 -33.04 -17.76
C ASN A 44 -35.03 -32.88 -18.68
N ALA A 45 -35.03 -31.87 -19.55
CA ALA A 45 -35.87 -31.82 -20.76
C ALA A 45 -35.24 -30.91 -21.83
N ASP A 46 -35.44 -31.26 -23.11
CA ASP A 46 -34.91 -30.59 -24.30
C ASP A 46 -35.81 -29.42 -24.77
N PRO A 47 -35.28 -28.30 -25.31
CA PRO A 47 -36.07 -27.07 -25.47
C PRO A 47 -36.66 -26.88 -26.88
N ARG A 48 -38.00 -26.91 -27.00
CA ARG A 48 -38.75 -26.39 -28.16
C ARG A 48 -40.20 -26.03 -27.81
N ALA A 49 -40.80 -25.23 -28.70
CA ALA A 49 -42.18 -24.70 -28.69
C ALA A 49 -42.52 -23.57 -27.68
N LEU A 50 -43.38 -22.67 -28.16
CA LEU A 50 -43.94 -21.50 -27.47
C LEU A 50 -45.46 -21.66 -27.34
N ALA A 51 -46.08 -20.75 -26.59
CA ALA A 51 -47.53 -20.48 -26.46
C ALA A 51 -48.27 -21.05 -25.23
N ARG A 52 -49.46 -20.47 -25.03
CA ARG A 52 -50.37 -20.42 -23.86
C ARG A 52 -51.79 -20.80 -24.35
N PRO A 53 -52.85 -20.89 -23.50
CA PRO A 53 -52.93 -21.17 -22.05
C PRO A 53 -54.09 -22.15 -21.66
N PHE A 54 -54.30 -22.34 -20.34
CA PHE A 54 -55.54 -22.78 -19.66
C PHE A 54 -56.09 -24.21 -19.90
N GLY A 55 -56.40 -24.89 -18.79
CA GLY A 55 -57.12 -26.16 -18.69
C GLY A 55 -57.28 -26.58 -17.23
N LEU A 56 -58.34 -27.30 -16.90
CA LEU A 56 -58.65 -27.81 -15.55
C LEU A 56 -58.71 -29.35 -15.56
N GLU A 57 -58.87 -29.92 -14.36
CA GLU A 57 -59.17 -31.34 -14.08
C GLU A 57 -58.04 -32.36 -14.35
N ASN A 58 -58.13 -33.62 -13.92
CA ASN A 58 -58.52 -34.25 -12.63
C ASN A 58 -58.27 -35.77 -12.82
N GLN A 59 -58.14 -36.57 -11.75
CA GLN A 59 -57.88 -38.03 -11.78
C GLN A 59 -56.46 -38.39 -12.34
N GLY A 60 -55.87 -39.55 -12.04
CA GLY A 60 -56.22 -40.59 -11.07
C GLY A 60 -55.69 -41.97 -11.48
N TRP A 61 -55.36 -42.83 -10.50
CA TRP A 61 -54.91 -44.23 -10.64
C TRP A 61 -53.53 -44.42 -11.32
N GLY A 62 -52.77 -45.50 -11.08
CA GLY A 62 -52.89 -46.54 -10.04
C GLY A 62 -52.05 -47.79 -10.31
N HIS A 63 -51.41 -48.34 -9.26
CA HIS A 63 -50.69 -49.64 -9.20
C HIS A 63 -49.41 -49.82 -10.09
N GLY A 64 -48.45 -50.69 -9.73
CA GLY A 64 -48.27 -51.43 -8.47
C GLY A 64 -47.23 -52.58 -8.56
N GLY A 65 -46.77 -53.06 -7.38
CA GLY A 65 -45.91 -54.26 -7.22
C GLY A 65 -44.39 -54.04 -7.45
N GLY A 66 -43.48 -54.83 -6.85
CA GLY A 66 -43.66 -55.85 -5.79
C GLY A 66 -42.40 -56.74 -5.59
N ALA A 67 -42.12 -57.16 -4.34
CA ALA A 67 -41.19 -58.20 -3.84
C ALA A 67 -39.83 -58.46 -4.58
N ALA A 68 -38.63 -58.27 -4.00
CA ALA A 68 -38.02 -58.82 -2.76
C ALA A 68 -37.45 -60.26 -2.87
N ALA A 69 -36.15 -60.44 -2.55
CA ALA A 69 -35.45 -61.73 -2.43
C ALA A 69 -34.24 -61.70 -1.45
N LYS A 70 -33.69 -62.89 -1.11
CA LYS A 70 -32.61 -63.23 -0.12
C LYS A 70 -31.97 -64.60 -0.50
N VAL A 71 -30.98 -65.23 0.15
CA VAL A 71 -30.44 -65.14 1.54
C VAL A 71 -28.86 -65.01 1.53
N PRO A 72 -27.92 -65.72 2.27
CA PRO A 72 -26.53 -65.24 2.44
C PRO A 72 -25.41 -66.33 2.27
N ILE A 73 -24.40 -66.36 3.19
CA ILE A 73 -23.26 -67.31 3.41
C ILE A 73 -21.92 -66.80 2.80
N CYS A 74 -20.74 -66.77 3.46
CA CYS A 74 -20.32 -66.85 4.89
C CYS A 74 -18.87 -66.29 5.08
N CYS A 75 -18.09 -66.69 6.10
CA CYS A 75 -17.72 -65.89 7.28
C CYS A 75 -16.38 -66.40 7.91
N ALA A 76 -15.49 -65.54 8.45
CA ALA A 76 -14.31 -65.95 9.23
C ALA A 76 -13.72 -64.86 10.16
N SER A 77 -13.37 -65.26 11.41
CA SER A 77 -12.52 -64.57 12.41
C SER A 77 -11.81 -65.65 13.26
N PRO A 78 -10.72 -65.36 14.00
CA PRO A 78 -10.88 -65.16 15.46
C PRO A 78 -9.80 -64.28 16.16
N GLY A 79 -10.02 -63.92 17.44
CA GLY A 79 -8.99 -63.37 18.33
C GLY A 79 -9.55 -62.75 19.62
N THR A 80 -9.36 -63.41 20.78
CA THR A 80 -9.97 -63.03 22.08
C THR A 80 -9.00 -63.22 23.25
N ILE A 81 -8.91 -62.24 24.17
CA ILE A 81 -8.33 -62.37 25.53
C ILE A 81 -9.25 -61.65 26.53
N ILE A 82 -9.24 -62.05 27.81
CA ILE A 82 -10.37 -61.85 28.74
C ILE A 82 -9.91 -61.56 30.19
N LEU A 83 -10.50 -60.51 30.83
CA LEU A 83 -10.74 -60.33 32.30
C LEU A 83 -9.55 -60.17 33.30
N PRO A 84 -9.75 -59.75 34.59
CA PRO A 84 -10.77 -58.83 35.18
C PRO A 84 -10.35 -57.97 36.44
N LEU A 85 -11.33 -57.26 37.05
CA LEU A 85 -11.43 -56.79 38.47
C LEU A 85 -10.49 -55.63 38.94
N THR A 86 -10.72 -54.83 40.01
CA THR A 86 -11.78 -54.67 41.07
C THR A 86 -12.08 -53.16 41.37
N GLY A 87 -13.12 -52.84 42.17
CA GLY A 87 -13.01 -51.81 43.24
C GLY A 87 -13.82 -50.48 43.13
N PRO A 88 -14.59 -50.03 44.17
CA PRO A 88 -15.46 -48.84 44.08
C PRO A 88 -15.36 -47.77 45.21
N GLY A 89 -15.96 -46.58 44.97
CA GLY A 89 -16.33 -45.59 46.01
C GLY A 89 -17.13 -44.41 45.42
N ARG A 90 -18.45 -44.30 45.62
CA ARG A 90 -19.14 -43.57 46.73
C ARG A 90 -18.65 -42.12 46.89
N SER A 91 -19.33 -41.07 46.38
CA SER A 91 -20.72 -40.57 46.55
C SER A 91 -20.85 -39.47 47.62
N ARG A 92 -21.32 -38.27 47.23
CA ARG A 92 -22.46 -37.55 47.86
C ARG A 92 -22.79 -36.22 47.20
N GLU A 93 -24.07 -35.93 47.08
CA GLU A 93 -24.63 -34.58 46.91
C GLU A 93 -24.82 -33.92 48.29
N ALA A 94 -24.87 -32.59 48.34
CA ALA A 94 -25.75 -31.81 49.22
C ALA A 94 -25.72 -30.32 48.82
N ALA A 95 -26.88 -29.65 48.88
CA ALA A 95 -26.98 -28.20 48.68
C ALA A 95 -26.84 -27.41 49.99
N GLY A 96 -26.54 -26.12 49.92
CA GLY A 96 -26.44 -25.25 51.09
C GLY A 96 -26.41 -23.75 50.74
N ALA A 97 -27.59 -23.13 50.63
CA ALA A 97 -27.68 -21.68 50.38
C ALA A 97 -27.70 -20.89 51.70
N GLN A 98 -26.91 -19.82 51.80
CA GLN A 98 -27.08 -18.79 52.81
C GLN A 98 -26.91 -17.38 52.22
N ARG A 99 -27.89 -16.51 52.48
CA ARG A 99 -27.84 -15.08 52.16
C ARG A 99 -27.34 -14.31 53.38
N ARG A 100 -26.48 -13.31 53.18
CA ARG A 100 -26.37 -12.12 54.05
C ARG A 100 -26.29 -10.88 53.17
N ARG A 101 -26.92 -9.78 53.62
CA ARG A 101 -26.88 -8.45 52.97
C ARG A 101 -26.01 -7.50 53.79
N PHE A 102 -25.07 -6.84 53.13
CA PHE A 102 -24.49 -5.51 53.36
C PHE A 102 -23.61 -5.24 52.11
N GLY A 103 -23.43 -4.04 51.57
CA GLY A 103 -24.02 -2.71 51.77
C GLY A 103 -23.49 -1.79 50.65
N ASP A 104 -24.13 -0.66 50.35
CA ASP A 104 -23.80 0.12 49.16
C ASP A 104 -22.36 0.69 49.12
N GLY A 105 -21.70 0.56 47.97
CA GLY A 105 -20.35 1.09 47.73
C GLY A 105 -20.12 1.44 46.27
N LYS A 106 -20.10 2.74 45.94
CA LYS A 106 -19.74 3.24 44.61
C LYS A 106 -18.21 3.14 44.43
N MET A 107 -17.74 2.54 43.34
CA MET A 107 -16.37 2.73 42.85
C MET A 107 -16.39 3.31 41.44
N ALA A 108 -15.57 4.34 41.22
CA ALA A 108 -15.35 4.95 39.92
C ALA A 108 -14.22 4.23 39.18
N ALA A 109 -14.44 3.87 37.91
CA ALA A 109 -13.39 3.33 37.05
C ALA A 109 -12.67 4.47 36.33
N THR A 110 -11.45 4.79 36.77
CA THR A 110 -10.57 5.75 36.07
C THR A 110 -10.05 5.12 34.78
N ILE A 111 -10.37 5.74 33.64
CA ILE A 111 -9.90 5.29 32.32
C ILE A 111 -8.45 5.73 32.11
N CYS A 112 -7.59 4.81 31.69
CA CYS A 112 -6.31 5.11 31.06
C CYS A 112 -6.32 4.54 29.63
N ASN A 113 -6.07 5.39 28.63
CA ASN A 113 -5.96 4.97 27.23
C ASN A 113 -4.50 4.67 26.91
N TYR A 114 -4.17 3.47 26.43
CA TYR A 114 -3.19 3.24 25.36
C TYR A 114 -3.11 1.73 25.02
N CYS A 115 -3.41 1.38 23.76
CA CYS A 115 -2.64 0.42 22.93
C CYS A 115 -3.36 0.13 21.60
N SER A 116 -2.57 -0.06 20.55
CA SER A 116 -2.99 -0.50 19.22
C SER A 116 -1.96 -1.49 18.68
N TYR A 117 -2.38 -2.43 17.82
CA TYR A 117 -1.53 -3.39 17.08
C TYR A 117 -0.64 -4.34 17.89
N ALA A 118 -1.03 -5.63 17.95
CA ALA A 118 -0.13 -6.77 17.72
C ALA A 118 -0.92 -8.09 17.67
N THR A 119 -0.86 -8.81 16.55
CA THR A 119 -1.20 -10.25 16.46
C THR A 119 -0.21 -10.94 15.54
N SER A 120 1.02 -11.10 16.03
CA SER A 120 2.08 -11.89 15.39
C SER A 120 1.98 -13.37 15.76
N ALA A 121 2.62 -14.22 14.96
CA ALA A 121 2.44 -15.67 14.97
C ALA A 121 2.82 -16.36 16.30
N TRP A 122 2.03 -17.37 16.68
CA TRP A 122 2.47 -18.44 17.57
C TRP A 122 2.95 -19.64 16.74
N ARG A 123 4.20 -20.06 16.94
CA ARG A 123 4.73 -21.34 16.45
C ARG A 123 4.72 -22.37 17.58
N PRO A 124 4.15 -23.57 17.39
CA PRO A 124 4.54 -24.74 18.16
C PRO A 124 5.89 -25.24 17.63
N GLN A 125 6.92 -25.24 18.48
CA GLN A 125 8.06 -26.15 18.30
C GLN A 125 7.73 -27.45 19.04
N TRP A 126 7.74 -28.58 18.34
CA TRP A 126 8.20 -29.89 18.81
C TRP A 126 8.49 -30.75 17.58
N ALA A 127 9.59 -31.50 17.59
CA ALA A 127 10.22 -32.02 16.38
C ALA A 127 10.23 -33.55 16.30
N GLN A 128 9.89 -34.04 15.10
CA GLN A 128 10.56 -35.14 14.39
C GLN A 128 11.15 -36.29 15.22
N ARG A 129 10.51 -37.47 15.12
CA ARG A 129 11.22 -38.75 15.05
C ARG A 129 11.07 -39.30 13.63
N ALA A 130 12.15 -39.33 12.87
CA ALA A 130 12.24 -40.03 11.59
C ALA A 130 12.93 -41.39 11.79
N LEU A 131 12.53 -42.38 11.00
CA LEU A 131 13.14 -43.71 10.97
C LEU A 131 14.30 -43.74 9.97
N LEU A 132 15.34 -44.53 10.25
CA LEU A 132 16.48 -44.80 9.35
C LEU A 132 16.55 -46.29 9.02
N PRO A 133 16.75 -46.67 7.75
CA PRO A 133 17.27 -47.99 7.38
C PRO A 133 18.82 -48.00 7.38
N PRO A 134 19.49 -49.15 7.59
CA PRO A 134 20.95 -49.26 7.65
C PRO A 134 21.60 -49.80 6.36
N CYS A 135 22.90 -49.51 6.14
CA CYS A 135 23.97 -50.51 5.84
C CYS A 135 25.30 -49.89 5.37
N MET A 136 26.43 -50.42 5.89
CA MET A 136 27.75 -50.66 5.23
C MET A 136 28.55 -49.51 4.53
N CYS A 137 29.88 -49.61 4.31
CA CYS A 137 30.98 -50.10 5.17
C CYS A 137 32.38 -49.69 4.63
N ALA A 138 33.23 -49.09 5.49
CA ALA A 138 34.72 -49.08 5.44
C ALA A 138 35.49 -48.40 4.26
N ILE A 139 36.83 -48.26 4.47
CA ILE A 139 37.92 -47.89 3.51
C ILE A 139 37.96 -46.37 3.16
N GLN A 140 39.07 -45.60 3.25
CA GLN A 140 40.50 -45.90 3.56
C GLN A 140 41.21 -44.75 4.35
N ALA A 141 42.47 -44.96 4.77
CA ALA A 141 43.39 -43.96 5.38
C ALA A 141 44.24 -43.25 4.28
N VAL A 142 45.22 -42.35 4.51
CA VAL A 142 46.07 -41.91 5.66
C VAL A 142 46.27 -40.35 5.56
N ILE A 143 47.18 -39.57 6.18
CA ILE A 143 48.45 -39.66 6.95
C ILE A 143 48.32 -38.63 8.13
N ALA A 144 48.63 -38.92 9.41
CA ALA A 144 49.90 -38.72 10.16
C ALA A 144 50.61 -37.33 9.96
N PHE A 145 51.37 -36.70 10.88
CA PHE A 145 51.78 -36.87 12.30
C PHE A 145 52.51 -35.55 12.71
N GLN A 146 52.78 -35.10 13.96
CA GLN A 146 52.46 -35.50 15.35
C GLN A 146 52.77 -34.31 16.33
N LEU A 147 52.50 -34.49 17.63
CA LEU A 147 53.02 -33.83 18.87
C LEU A 147 52.15 -32.71 19.49
N VAL A 148 51.51 -32.85 20.67
CA VAL A 148 51.99 -33.11 22.08
C VAL A 148 52.44 -31.79 22.76
N ALA A 149 52.01 -31.39 23.98
CA ALA A 149 51.39 -32.13 25.09
C ALA A 149 50.22 -31.41 25.83
N LEU A 150 49.58 -32.14 26.77
CA LEU A 150 48.61 -31.73 27.82
C LEU A 150 49.39 -31.45 29.16
N PRO A 151 48.85 -31.48 30.42
CA PRO A 151 47.45 -31.57 30.93
C PRO A 151 47.06 -30.75 32.20
N ALA A 152 45.75 -30.47 32.35
CA ALA A 152 44.93 -30.54 33.60
C ALA A 152 45.35 -29.66 34.84
N GLN A 153 44.61 -29.56 35.98
CA GLN A 153 43.53 -30.36 36.60
C GLN A 153 42.41 -29.53 37.31
N ARG A 154 41.38 -30.28 37.74
CA ARG A 154 40.28 -30.05 38.73
C ARG A 154 40.70 -29.35 40.05
N ALA A 155 39.83 -28.79 40.91
CA ALA A 155 38.40 -28.40 40.89
C ALA A 155 38.01 -27.70 42.25
N PHE A 156 36.71 -27.64 42.58
CA PHE A 156 36.04 -27.38 43.88
C PHE A 156 35.58 -25.94 44.26
N VAL A 157 34.58 -25.91 45.16
CA VAL A 157 33.70 -24.78 45.58
C VAL A 157 33.38 -24.93 47.08
N PRO A 158 33.56 -23.90 47.93
CA PRO A 158 32.46 -23.09 48.53
C PRO A 158 32.86 -21.60 48.75
N GLY A 159 32.08 -20.67 49.32
CA GLY A 159 30.70 -20.63 49.83
C GLY A 159 30.39 -19.25 50.50
N LEU A 160 29.11 -18.86 50.64
CA LEU A 160 28.64 -17.62 51.30
C LEU A 160 28.50 -17.82 52.84
N PRO A 161 28.65 -16.79 53.72
CA PRO A 161 27.65 -15.69 53.89
C PRO A 161 28.15 -14.32 54.45
N GLY A 162 27.26 -13.32 54.59
CA GLY A 162 27.48 -12.15 55.49
C GLY A 162 26.79 -10.81 55.16
N LYS A 163 26.17 -10.18 56.16
CA LYS A 163 25.72 -8.75 56.27
C LYS A 163 26.40 -8.15 57.54
N PRO A 164 26.52 -6.81 57.81
CA PRO A 164 25.43 -5.82 57.65
C PRO A 164 25.75 -4.28 57.53
N SER A 165 24.70 -3.50 57.25
CA SER A 165 24.32 -2.16 57.79
C SER A 165 25.30 -0.95 58.01
N SER A 166 25.09 0.09 57.17
CA SER A 166 24.50 1.41 57.57
C SER A 166 25.33 2.66 57.95
N ARG A 167 24.85 3.83 57.46
CA ARG A 167 25.03 5.23 57.93
C ARG A 167 26.47 5.82 57.79
N ARG A 168 26.68 7.15 57.69
CA ARG A 168 25.84 8.34 57.99
C ARG A 168 25.78 9.37 56.85
N ASN A 169 24.80 10.28 56.96
CA ASN A 169 24.68 11.56 56.26
C ASN A 169 24.66 12.68 57.35
N PRO A 170 25.15 13.89 57.08
CA PRO A 170 24.25 15.07 57.05
C PRO A 170 24.61 16.05 55.90
N GLY A 171 23.74 16.97 55.43
CA GLY A 171 22.44 17.48 55.90
C GLY A 171 22.42 19.03 55.75
N GLY A 172 21.31 19.76 55.56
CA GLY A 172 19.88 19.45 55.37
C GLY A 172 19.26 20.40 54.30
N ARG A 173 18.01 20.22 53.82
CA ARG A 173 16.69 20.51 54.46
C ARG A 173 16.39 22.01 54.62
N SER A 174 15.16 22.53 54.40
CA SER A 174 13.91 21.99 53.79
C SER A 174 12.82 23.10 53.67
N CYS A 175 11.57 22.71 53.36
CA CYS A 175 10.29 23.46 53.47
C CYS A 175 9.84 24.24 52.19
N SER A 176 8.65 24.12 51.57
CA SER A 176 7.23 23.77 51.94
C SER A 176 6.36 25.01 52.28
N CYS A 177 5.04 25.14 52.02
CA CYS A 177 4.01 24.28 51.40
C CYS A 177 2.63 25.02 51.30
N LEU A 178 1.69 24.56 50.44
CA LEU A 178 0.19 24.72 50.58
C LEU A 178 -0.40 26.17 50.48
N LEU A 179 -1.69 26.52 50.28
CA LEU A 179 -2.97 25.82 49.94
C LEU A 179 -4.11 26.82 49.49
N ARG A 180 -4.93 26.48 48.46
CA ARG A 180 -6.39 26.84 48.22
C ARG A 180 -6.82 28.36 48.16
N SER A 181 -8.00 28.79 47.66
CA SER A 181 -9.18 28.16 46.96
C SER A 181 -10.13 29.19 46.28
N ALA A 182 -10.75 28.80 45.14
CA ALA A 182 -12.05 29.28 44.58
C ALA A 182 -12.18 30.80 44.18
N GLU A 183 -13.17 31.34 43.45
CA GLU A 183 -14.51 30.86 42.95
C GLU A 183 -14.88 31.35 41.51
N ALA A 184 -15.80 30.61 40.86
CA ALA A 184 -16.97 31.01 40.05
C ALA A 184 -16.97 31.90 38.76
N ASN A 185 -17.90 31.48 37.88
CA ASN A 185 -18.73 32.25 36.91
C ASN A 185 -18.18 32.75 35.56
N ALA A 186 -19.13 33.06 34.66
CA ALA A 186 -18.98 33.27 33.22
C ALA A 186 -20.05 34.25 32.69
N VAL A 187 -20.00 34.57 31.38
CA VAL A 187 -20.88 35.52 30.65
C VAL A 187 -20.61 37.00 31.01
N GLY A 188 -20.65 37.99 30.09
CA GLY A 188 -20.72 37.94 28.63
C GLY A 188 -21.16 39.28 27.99
N LYS A 189 -20.88 39.44 26.68
CA LYS A 189 -21.52 40.32 25.67
C LYS A 189 -22.08 41.73 26.02
N LEU A 190 -21.60 42.71 25.23
CA LEU A 190 -22.34 43.80 24.54
C LEU A 190 -22.86 45.05 25.30
N GLY A 191 -22.10 46.15 25.17
CA GLY A 191 -22.61 47.52 24.92
C GLY A 191 -23.39 48.24 26.03
N PRO A 192 -24.04 49.40 25.73
CA PRO A 192 -24.08 50.15 24.46
C PRO A 192 -23.76 51.67 24.58
N ALA A 193 -23.85 52.41 23.45
CA ALA A 193 -24.19 53.85 23.37
C ALA A 193 -23.16 54.89 23.90
N SER A 194 -23.11 56.17 23.47
CA SER A 194 -23.79 56.93 22.38
C SER A 194 -23.08 58.29 22.12
N TRP A 195 -23.63 59.13 21.21
CA TRP A 195 -23.18 60.48 20.81
C TRP A 195 -21.84 60.49 20.04
N GLY A 196 -21.60 61.26 18.97
CA GLY A 196 -22.25 62.47 18.42
C GLY A 196 -21.21 63.61 18.41
N LYS A 197 -21.07 64.51 17.43
CA LYS A 197 -21.80 64.81 16.17
C LYS A 197 -20.86 65.69 15.29
N TRP A 198 -21.03 65.70 13.96
CA TRP A 198 -20.54 66.73 13.01
C TRP A 198 -18.99 66.86 12.84
N SER A 199 -18.44 67.64 11.88
CA SER A 199 -18.66 67.61 10.41
C SER A 199 -17.65 68.51 9.64
N HIS A 200 -17.27 68.07 8.43
CA HIS A 200 -16.81 68.89 7.27
C HIS A 200 -15.42 69.58 7.25
N LEU A 201 -14.98 69.77 5.98
CA LEU A 201 -13.94 70.64 5.43
C LEU A 201 -12.46 70.25 5.61
N GLY A 202 -11.65 70.68 4.63
CA GLY A 202 -10.24 70.32 4.47
C GLY A 202 -9.32 71.53 4.22
N PRO A 203 -8.61 71.61 3.09
CA PRO A 203 -7.14 71.62 3.13
C PRO A 203 -6.47 72.99 2.88
N SER A 204 -5.25 73.16 3.41
CA SER A 204 -4.31 74.23 3.03
C SER A 204 -2.84 73.85 3.33
N SER A 205 -1.87 74.70 2.98
CA SER A 205 -0.47 74.31 2.70
C SER A 205 0.61 75.34 3.12
N ALA A 206 1.89 74.90 3.08
CA ALA A 206 3.14 75.68 3.15
C ALA A 206 3.54 76.25 4.56
N LYS A 207 4.79 76.67 4.85
CA LYS A 207 5.97 77.03 4.02
C LYS A 207 7.35 76.61 4.61
N ILE A 208 8.24 76.16 3.73
CA ILE A 208 9.65 76.59 3.49
C ILE A 208 10.54 77.06 4.68
N ARG A 209 11.69 76.39 4.91
CA ARG A 209 13.04 77.02 4.82
C ARG A 209 14.19 76.01 4.71
N GLU A 210 15.37 76.50 4.30
CA GLU A 210 16.51 75.69 3.81
C GLU A 210 17.66 75.57 4.83
N SER A 211 18.45 74.49 4.74
CA SER A 211 19.93 74.55 4.74
C SER A 211 20.57 73.18 4.43
N SER A 212 21.83 73.22 4.02
CA SER A 212 22.75 72.11 3.69
C SER A 212 24.19 72.68 3.87
N PRO A 213 25.31 71.90 3.94
CA PRO A 213 25.50 70.60 3.26
C PRO A 213 26.50 69.57 3.89
N ARG A 214 26.71 68.46 3.15
CA ARG A 214 27.93 67.60 3.06
C ARG A 214 28.28 66.58 4.16
N LEU A 215 29.05 65.58 3.72
CA LEU A 215 29.58 64.41 4.43
C LEU A 215 31.05 64.60 4.86
N PRO A 216 31.51 63.83 5.86
CA PRO A 216 32.66 62.91 5.70
C PRO A 216 32.30 61.50 6.23
N ALA A 217 33.17 60.48 6.32
CA ALA A 217 34.34 59.98 5.57
C ALA A 217 34.92 58.81 6.42
N TRP A 218 35.86 58.00 5.89
CA TRP A 218 36.45 56.86 6.62
C TRP A 218 37.60 57.28 7.55
N PRO A 219 37.86 56.55 8.65
CA PRO A 219 39.17 56.51 9.32
C PRO A 219 40.07 55.39 8.77
N THR A 220 41.36 55.68 8.60
CA THR A 220 42.43 54.68 8.42
C THR A 220 43.14 54.39 9.76
N ALA A 221 44.03 53.41 9.78
CA ALA A 221 44.74 53.00 10.99
C ALA A 221 45.91 53.93 11.35
N GLU A 222 46.20 54.06 12.65
CA GLU A 222 47.53 53.81 13.24
C GLU A 222 47.42 53.81 14.78
N ASP A 223 47.96 52.76 15.43
CA ASP A 223 48.42 52.81 16.83
C ASP A 223 49.30 51.58 17.16
N PHE A 224 50.55 51.85 17.57
CA PHE A 224 51.56 51.03 18.27
C PHE A 224 51.57 49.48 18.14
N GLY A 225 52.50 48.98 17.33
CA GLY A 225 53.82 48.54 17.86
C GLY A 225 54.06 47.10 18.35
N GLY A 226 55.02 46.41 17.70
CA GLY A 226 56.08 45.66 18.39
C GLY A 226 55.80 44.25 18.94
N ASN A 227 56.19 43.23 18.17
CA ASN A 227 56.43 41.85 18.65
C ASN A 227 57.86 41.74 19.26
N PRO A 228 58.17 40.86 20.23
CA PRO A 228 58.63 39.51 19.87
C PRO A 228 58.33 38.37 20.90
N MET A 229 58.86 37.17 20.63
CA MET A 229 58.49 35.87 21.22
C MET A 229 59.46 35.31 22.29
N SER A 230 58.95 34.46 23.21
CA SER A 230 59.49 33.12 23.59
C SER A 230 58.49 32.44 24.58
N ALA A 231 58.03 31.18 24.43
CA ALA A 231 58.68 29.86 24.36
C ALA A 231 59.29 29.43 25.72
N HIS A 232 59.02 28.27 26.36
CA HIS A 232 58.43 26.95 26.00
C HIS A 232 57.34 26.54 27.05
N SER A 233 56.50 25.49 26.96
CA SER A 233 56.80 24.07 26.69
C SER A 233 55.61 23.21 26.22
N ILE A 234 55.85 22.57 25.07
CA ILE A 234 55.67 21.14 24.74
C ILE A 234 55.06 20.24 25.86
N CYS A 235 53.97 19.54 25.53
CA CYS A 235 53.85 18.07 25.72
C CYS A 235 52.80 17.49 24.76
N SER A 236 53.12 16.40 24.06
CA SER A 236 52.32 15.87 22.94
C SER A 236 51.53 14.60 23.31
N ARG A 237 50.35 14.42 22.69
CA ARG A 237 49.61 13.14 22.68
C ARG A 237 49.47 12.64 21.26
N LEU A 238 50.40 11.79 20.85
CA LEU A 238 50.31 11.03 19.61
C LEU A 238 49.25 9.93 19.74
N VAL A 239 48.22 9.97 18.90
CA VAL A 239 47.40 8.78 18.62
C VAL A 239 48.18 7.94 17.59
N PRO A 240 48.44 6.65 17.84
CA PRO A 240 49.26 5.85 16.93
C PRO A 240 48.55 5.63 15.59
N ALA A 241 49.23 5.95 14.49
CA ALA A 241 48.66 5.89 13.14
C ALA A 241 48.13 4.50 12.75
N SER A 242 48.66 3.43 13.35
CA SER A 242 48.17 2.05 13.19
C SER A 242 46.70 1.87 13.56
N LEU A 243 46.16 2.68 14.49
CA LEU A 243 44.74 2.63 14.86
C LEU A 243 43.84 3.25 13.78
N ILE A 244 44.33 4.28 13.08
CA ILE A 244 43.64 4.90 11.93
C ILE A 244 43.69 3.96 10.72
N VAL A 245 44.85 3.35 10.45
CA VAL A 245 44.99 2.34 9.38
C VAL A 245 44.10 1.12 9.65
N ALA A 246 44.06 0.60 10.88
CA ALA A 246 43.17 -0.51 11.24
C ALA A 246 41.68 -0.17 11.06
N LEU A 247 41.26 1.06 11.43
CA LEU A 247 39.89 1.52 11.18
C LEU A 247 39.58 1.69 9.68
N LEU A 248 40.52 2.20 8.89
CA LEU A 248 40.36 2.31 7.44
C LEU A 248 40.24 0.93 6.76
N PHE A 249 41.06 -0.04 7.15
CA PHE A 249 40.94 -1.42 6.66
C PHE A 249 39.64 -2.10 7.15
N ALA A 250 39.21 -1.88 8.38
CA ALA A 250 37.93 -2.40 8.88
C ALA A 250 36.71 -1.77 8.18
N PHE A 251 36.81 -0.52 7.75
CA PHE A 251 35.75 0.14 6.97
C PHE A 251 35.76 -0.32 5.51
N ALA A 252 36.94 -0.46 4.88
CA ALA A 252 37.08 -1.02 3.53
C ALA A 252 36.57 -2.47 3.47
N ALA A 253 36.88 -3.30 4.46
CA ALA A 253 36.40 -4.68 4.54
C ALA A 253 34.88 -4.79 4.72
N ASN A 254 34.20 -3.77 5.29
CA ASN A 254 32.74 -3.75 5.40
C ASN A 254 32.03 -3.12 4.20
N LEU A 255 32.69 -2.23 3.46
CA LEU A 255 32.25 -1.78 2.13
C LEU A 255 32.43 -2.86 1.05
N ALA A 256 33.17 -3.93 1.36
CA ALA A 256 33.31 -5.13 0.55
C ALA A 256 32.39 -6.29 1.00
N HIS A 257 31.31 -6.02 1.75
CA HIS A 257 30.13 -6.87 1.65
C HIS A 257 29.58 -6.72 0.24
N GLY A 258 29.90 -7.67 -0.63
CA GLY A 258 29.39 -7.67 -1.99
C GLY A 258 27.87 -7.58 -1.98
N ALA A 259 27.33 -6.79 -2.91
CA ALA A 259 26.23 -7.34 -3.67
C ALA A 259 26.73 -8.67 -4.23
N ASP A 260 25.94 -9.74 -4.11
CA ASP A 260 26.18 -10.90 -4.98
C ASP A 260 26.05 -10.37 -6.41
N ASP A 261 27.16 -10.22 -7.13
CA ASP A 261 27.17 -9.98 -8.58
C ASP A 261 26.68 -11.28 -9.25
N VAL A 262 25.37 -11.53 -9.10
CA VAL A 262 24.67 -12.66 -9.69
C VAL A 262 24.67 -12.44 -11.19
N GLU A 263 25.67 -13.03 -11.83
CA GLU A 263 25.92 -12.93 -13.28
C GLU A 263 24.61 -13.08 -14.05
N LEU A 264 24.38 -12.15 -14.99
CA LEU A 264 23.11 -12.04 -15.67
C LEU A 264 22.90 -13.27 -16.60
N VAL A 265 22.14 -14.26 -16.12
CA VAL A 265 21.98 -15.55 -16.81
C VAL A 265 21.04 -15.42 -18.02
N VAL A 266 21.61 -15.00 -19.14
CA VAL A 266 20.93 -14.93 -20.45
C VAL A 266 20.40 -16.30 -20.90
N GLY A 267 21.19 -17.36 -20.72
CA GLY A 267 20.88 -18.69 -21.26
C GLY A 267 20.72 -18.66 -22.78
N GLN A 268 19.79 -19.47 -23.32
CA GLN A 268 19.43 -19.46 -24.75
C GLN A 268 17.92 -19.22 -24.93
N PRO A 269 17.49 -17.99 -25.24
CA PRO A 269 16.10 -17.73 -25.61
C PRO A 269 15.74 -18.38 -26.96
N SER A 270 14.47 -18.77 -27.13
CA SER A 270 13.87 -19.28 -28.37
C SER A 270 13.52 -18.15 -29.35
N SER A 271 13.19 -16.96 -28.84
CA SER A 271 13.01 -15.73 -29.63
C SER A 271 13.30 -14.47 -28.80
N LEU A 272 13.53 -13.35 -29.47
CA LEU A 272 13.56 -12.01 -28.85
C LEU A 272 12.38 -11.19 -29.37
N GLN A 273 11.63 -10.59 -28.46
CA GLN A 273 10.61 -9.59 -28.75
C GLN A 273 11.14 -8.23 -28.30
N ILE A 274 11.29 -7.30 -29.25
CA ILE A 274 11.65 -5.91 -28.94
C ILE A 274 10.38 -5.05 -28.88
N SER A 275 10.33 -4.11 -27.94
CA SER A 275 9.30 -3.07 -27.88
C SER A 275 9.94 -1.69 -27.73
N PRO A 276 9.62 -0.71 -28.60
CA PRO A 276 8.82 -0.85 -29.82
C PRO A 276 9.57 -1.60 -30.94
N GLN A 277 8.87 -1.97 -32.01
CA GLN A 277 9.47 -2.57 -33.21
C GLN A 277 10.05 -1.53 -34.20
N GLU A 278 9.68 -0.26 -34.05
CA GLU A 278 10.22 0.91 -34.74
C GLU A 278 10.33 2.06 -33.73
N ILE A 279 11.38 2.87 -33.81
CA ILE A 279 11.63 4.00 -32.91
C ILE A 279 11.51 5.31 -33.70
N VAL A 280 10.35 5.94 -33.65
CA VAL A 280 10.14 7.29 -34.20
C VAL A 280 10.33 8.33 -33.10
N LEU A 281 11.23 9.29 -33.34
CA LEU A 281 11.53 10.41 -32.45
C LEU A 281 11.25 11.74 -33.19
N SER A 282 10.54 12.68 -32.54
CA SER A 282 10.28 14.02 -33.11
C SER A 282 10.73 15.12 -32.15
N GLY A 283 11.64 15.98 -32.61
CA GLY A 283 12.25 17.08 -31.85
C GLY A 283 13.46 16.67 -31.00
N GLY A 284 14.43 17.58 -30.84
CA GLY A 284 15.72 17.34 -30.16
C GLY A 284 15.70 16.99 -28.66
N ARG A 285 14.52 16.78 -28.05
CA ARG A 285 14.37 16.22 -26.69
C ARG A 285 13.68 14.86 -26.65
N ALA A 286 13.36 14.28 -27.81
CA ALA A 286 12.69 12.99 -27.88
C ALA A 286 13.61 11.85 -27.43
N VAL A 287 13.05 10.97 -26.60
CA VAL A 287 13.66 9.74 -26.12
C VAL A 287 12.67 8.57 -26.28
N ARG A 288 13.20 7.34 -26.31
CA ARG A 288 12.40 6.12 -26.23
C ARG A 288 13.16 5.04 -25.47
N GLN A 289 12.56 4.52 -24.41
CA GLN A 289 13.04 3.36 -23.70
C GLN A 289 12.71 2.11 -24.51
N VAL A 290 13.74 1.37 -24.92
CA VAL A 290 13.61 0.06 -25.57
C VAL A 290 13.49 -1.01 -24.50
N LEU A 291 12.64 -2.01 -24.73
CA LEU A 291 12.48 -3.20 -23.92
C LEU A 291 12.82 -4.44 -24.76
N VAL A 292 13.60 -5.36 -24.20
CA VAL A 292 14.06 -6.59 -24.85
C VAL A 292 13.55 -7.78 -24.05
N THR A 293 12.46 -8.41 -24.48
CA THR A 293 11.92 -9.62 -23.83
C THR A 293 12.43 -10.87 -24.54
N GLY A 294 13.07 -11.78 -23.83
CA GLY A 294 13.38 -13.12 -24.33
C GLY A 294 12.25 -14.10 -24.03
N THR A 295 11.82 -14.86 -25.03
CA THR A 295 10.99 -16.07 -24.85
C THR A 295 11.91 -17.27 -24.73
N TYR A 296 11.56 -18.28 -23.93
CA TYR A 296 12.34 -19.51 -23.75
C TYR A 296 11.55 -20.76 -24.18
N ALA A 297 12.23 -21.91 -24.25
CA ALA A 297 11.63 -23.18 -24.73
C ALA A 297 10.55 -23.75 -23.79
N ASP A 298 10.55 -23.34 -22.52
CA ASP A 298 9.54 -23.65 -21.50
C ASP A 298 8.37 -22.64 -21.49
N GLY A 299 8.34 -21.69 -22.43
CA GLY A 299 7.34 -20.64 -22.51
C GLY A 299 7.56 -19.49 -21.51
N GLN A 300 8.63 -19.50 -20.71
CA GLN A 300 8.94 -18.35 -19.85
C GLN A 300 9.28 -17.12 -20.69
N LEU A 301 8.84 -15.96 -20.21
CA LEU A 301 9.36 -14.66 -20.62
C LEU A 301 10.39 -14.21 -19.59
N ARG A 302 11.47 -13.57 -20.04
CA ARG A 302 12.44 -12.88 -19.18
C ARG A 302 12.78 -11.53 -19.77
N ASP A 303 13.02 -10.55 -18.91
CA ASP A 303 13.60 -9.29 -19.36
C ASP A 303 15.10 -9.46 -19.62
N LEU A 304 15.54 -9.08 -20.81
CA LEU A 304 16.92 -9.09 -21.27
C LEU A 304 17.39 -7.68 -21.65
N THR A 305 16.64 -6.64 -21.26
CA THR A 305 17.04 -5.23 -21.51
C THR A 305 18.37 -4.87 -20.83
N PRO A 306 18.67 -5.31 -19.58
CA PRO A 306 20.00 -5.13 -18.99
C PRO A 306 21.08 -6.06 -19.58
N ALA A 307 20.69 -7.07 -20.37
CA ALA A 307 21.58 -8.02 -21.03
C ALA A 307 22.07 -7.56 -22.41
N ALA A 308 21.39 -6.57 -22.99
CA ALA A 308 21.48 -6.30 -24.41
C ALA A 308 22.64 -5.38 -24.77
N GLU A 309 23.45 -5.85 -25.71
CA GLU A 309 24.40 -5.03 -26.45
C GLU A 309 23.61 -4.18 -27.45
N PHE A 310 23.54 -2.86 -27.22
CA PHE A 310 22.91 -1.90 -28.12
C PHE A 310 23.97 -1.18 -28.95
N ALA A 311 23.83 -1.20 -30.28
CA ALA A 311 24.69 -0.48 -31.22
C ALA A 311 23.86 0.26 -32.26
N LEU A 312 24.21 1.52 -32.54
CA LEU A 312 23.63 2.31 -33.64
C LEU A 312 24.66 2.45 -34.75
N ASP A 313 24.21 2.35 -36.00
CA ASP A 313 25.03 2.59 -37.19
C ASP A 313 25.42 4.08 -37.37
N SER A 314 24.58 5.01 -36.89
CA SER A 314 24.84 6.45 -36.98
C SER A 314 24.59 7.19 -35.67
N ALA A 315 25.69 7.45 -34.94
CA ALA A 315 25.70 8.29 -33.73
C ALA A 315 25.29 9.77 -34.00
N ALA A 316 25.32 10.21 -35.26
CA ALA A 316 24.87 11.53 -35.68
C ALA A 316 23.33 11.66 -35.70
N ILE A 317 22.61 10.56 -35.89
CA ILE A 317 21.14 10.53 -35.90
C ILE A 317 20.60 10.33 -34.48
N ALA A 318 21.13 9.35 -33.74
CA ALA A 318 20.71 9.05 -32.38
C ALA A 318 21.86 8.51 -31.52
N THR A 319 21.69 8.53 -30.19
CA THR A 319 22.56 7.81 -29.24
C THR A 319 21.70 6.88 -28.37
N VAL A 320 22.26 5.74 -27.97
CA VAL A 320 21.61 4.79 -27.04
C VAL A 320 22.43 4.70 -25.74
N GLU A 321 21.77 4.89 -24.60
CA GLU A 321 22.34 4.68 -23.27
C GLU A 321 22.34 3.19 -22.90
N PRO A 322 23.27 2.70 -22.05
CA PRO A 322 23.17 1.37 -21.44
C PRO A 322 21.80 1.14 -20.80
N GLY A 323 21.23 -0.04 -20.99
CA GLY A 323 19.83 -0.33 -20.63
C GLY A 323 18.80 0.22 -21.61
N GLY A 324 19.19 0.66 -22.81
CA GLY A 324 18.30 0.79 -23.97
C GLY A 324 17.52 2.11 -24.10
N LEU A 325 17.93 3.21 -23.46
CA LEU A 325 17.30 4.51 -23.68
C LEU A 325 17.89 5.18 -24.92
N VAL A 326 17.12 5.26 -26.02
CA VAL A 326 17.51 5.95 -27.26
C VAL A 326 17.12 7.43 -27.18
N ARG A 327 18.00 8.33 -27.64
CA ARG A 327 17.83 9.79 -27.64
C ARG A 327 18.24 10.39 -29.00
N ALA A 328 17.42 11.31 -29.52
CA ALA A 328 17.66 11.98 -30.81
C ALA A 328 18.92 12.88 -30.82
N ARG A 329 19.58 12.99 -31.98
CA ARG A 329 20.76 13.84 -32.23
C ARG A 329 20.72 14.61 -33.56
N GLY A 330 20.18 14.02 -34.61
CA GLY A 330 20.09 14.62 -35.95
C GLY A 330 18.94 14.01 -36.76
N ASP A 331 18.32 14.79 -37.64
CA ASP A 331 17.21 14.32 -38.48
C ASP A 331 17.69 13.29 -39.54
N GLY A 332 16.94 12.21 -39.71
CA GLY A 332 17.28 11.12 -40.64
C GLY A 332 16.85 9.74 -40.15
N ALA A 333 17.48 8.69 -40.69
CA ALA A 333 17.24 7.30 -40.35
C ALA A 333 18.54 6.59 -39.93
N ALA A 334 18.40 5.61 -39.04
CA ALA A 334 19.49 4.80 -38.48
C ALA A 334 18.94 3.40 -38.08
N GLN A 335 19.80 2.38 -38.03
CA GLN A 335 19.47 1.04 -37.53
C GLN A 335 20.03 0.83 -36.12
N LEU A 336 19.15 0.56 -35.15
CA LEU A 336 19.53 0.06 -33.83
C LEU A 336 19.70 -1.46 -33.91
N THR A 337 20.94 -1.93 -33.84
CA THR A 337 21.26 -3.35 -33.66
C THR A 337 21.22 -3.69 -32.17
N ILE A 338 20.48 -4.75 -31.82
CA ILE A 338 20.30 -5.25 -30.46
C ILE A 338 20.78 -6.70 -30.44
N LYS A 339 21.84 -6.99 -29.69
CA LYS A 339 22.42 -8.34 -29.56
C LYS A 339 22.29 -8.87 -28.13
N VAL A 340 21.87 -10.13 -28.01
CA VAL A 340 21.73 -10.85 -26.74
C VAL A 340 22.24 -12.27 -26.96
N GLY A 341 23.43 -12.56 -26.43
CA GLY A 341 24.14 -13.82 -26.68
C GLY A 341 24.40 -14.03 -28.17
N THR A 342 23.87 -15.11 -28.73
CA THR A 342 23.97 -15.47 -30.17
C THR A 342 22.87 -14.85 -31.05
N ARG A 343 21.88 -14.17 -30.47
CA ARG A 343 20.77 -13.57 -31.24
C ARG A 343 20.98 -12.08 -31.46
N THR A 344 20.66 -11.64 -32.67
CA THR A 344 20.70 -10.23 -33.07
C THR A 344 19.37 -9.86 -33.72
N VAL A 345 18.82 -8.70 -33.37
CA VAL A 345 17.65 -8.07 -34.00
C VAL A 345 18.03 -6.65 -34.40
N GLN A 346 17.50 -6.16 -35.53
CA GLN A 346 17.61 -4.76 -35.91
C GLN A 346 16.25 -4.06 -35.75
N VAL A 347 16.27 -2.82 -35.29
CA VAL A 347 15.11 -1.95 -35.11
C VAL A 347 15.37 -0.63 -35.85
N PRO A 348 14.50 -0.21 -36.79
CA PRO A 348 14.63 1.09 -37.44
C PRO A 348 14.40 2.24 -36.45
N VAL A 349 15.25 3.24 -36.55
CA VAL A 349 15.20 4.51 -35.80
C VAL A 349 15.05 5.65 -36.79
N VAL A 350 13.99 6.44 -36.64
CA VAL A 350 13.73 7.60 -37.50
C VAL A 350 13.59 8.84 -36.64
N VAL A 351 14.44 9.83 -36.87
CA VAL A 351 14.45 11.12 -36.17
C VAL A 351 13.94 12.19 -37.12
N LYS A 352 12.99 13.00 -36.63
CA LYS A 352 12.35 14.08 -37.38
C LYS A 352 12.29 15.35 -36.54
N ASP A 353 12.10 16.48 -37.22
CA ASP A 353 11.80 17.77 -36.64
C ASP A 353 12.80 18.24 -35.56
N LEU A 354 14.07 17.81 -35.58
CA LEU A 354 15.02 18.06 -34.49
C LEU A 354 15.16 19.55 -34.16
N ALA A 355 15.18 20.41 -35.19
CA ALA A 355 15.18 21.86 -35.06
C ALA A 355 13.89 22.44 -34.44
N SER A 356 12.75 21.73 -34.58
CA SER A 356 11.45 22.09 -34.02
C SER A 356 11.36 21.77 -32.52
N THR A 357 12.30 22.29 -31.74
CA THR A 357 12.30 22.14 -30.29
C THR A 357 11.17 22.98 -29.67
N LYS A 358 9.99 22.35 -29.50
CA LYS A 358 8.91 22.87 -28.64
C LYS A 358 9.53 23.34 -27.30
N PRO A 359 9.13 24.48 -26.70
CA PRO A 359 9.64 24.92 -25.40
C PRO A 359 9.53 23.84 -24.31
N ILE A 360 10.29 23.98 -23.22
CA ILE A 360 10.07 23.15 -22.03
C ILE A 360 8.70 23.50 -21.45
N SER A 361 7.82 22.51 -21.32
CA SER A 361 6.50 22.71 -20.76
C SER A 361 6.58 22.80 -19.24
N PHE A 362 5.96 23.81 -18.65
CA PHE A 362 5.93 23.92 -17.19
C PHE A 362 5.11 22.77 -16.58
N ARG A 363 3.86 22.61 -17.04
CA ARG A 363 2.91 21.59 -16.58
C ARG A 363 3.36 20.16 -16.91
N HIS A 364 3.93 19.90 -18.09
CA HIS A 364 4.30 18.53 -18.48
C HIS A 364 5.73 18.12 -18.12
N ASP A 365 6.69 19.04 -18.15
CA ASP A 365 8.11 18.71 -17.98
C ASP A 365 8.61 19.17 -16.60
N VAL A 366 8.43 20.44 -16.23
CA VAL A 366 8.97 21.01 -14.97
C VAL A 366 8.29 20.42 -13.73
N ILE A 367 6.95 20.34 -13.73
CA ILE A 367 6.20 19.68 -12.65
C ILE A 367 6.58 18.19 -12.55
N ALA A 368 6.83 17.51 -13.66
CA ALA A 368 7.30 16.11 -13.65
C ALA A 368 8.73 15.99 -13.08
N ALA A 369 9.65 16.88 -13.45
CA ALA A 369 11.00 16.95 -12.91
C ALA A 369 11.01 17.22 -11.39
N LEU A 370 10.18 18.14 -10.91
CA LEU A 370 9.99 18.43 -9.47
C LEU A 370 9.40 17.22 -8.73
N ASN A 371 8.50 16.48 -9.37
CA ASN A 371 7.93 15.23 -8.88
C ASN A 371 8.99 14.12 -8.74
N VAL A 372 9.83 13.89 -9.77
CA VAL A 372 10.94 12.92 -9.72
C VAL A 372 12.02 13.32 -8.70
N GLY A 373 12.27 14.63 -8.54
CA GLY A 373 13.08 15.15 -7.44
C GLY A 373 12.44 15.02 -6.06
N GLY A 374 11.12 14.78 -5.98
CA GLY A 374 10.34 14.78 -4.74
C GLY A 374 10.25 16.16 -4.06
N CYS A 375 10.56 17.25 -4.76
CA CYS A 375 10.61 18.60 -4.21
C CYS A 375 9.23 19.04 -3.68
N ASN A 376 8.18 18.67 -4.42
CA ASN A 376 6.76 18.90 -4.13
C ASN A 376 6.09 17.70 -3.41
N ALA A 377 6.87 16.80 -2.79
CA ALA A 377 6.33 15.73 -1.97
C ALA A 377 5.81 16.27 -0.61
N GLY A 378 4.88 15.55 0.00
CA GLY A 378 4.25 15.93 1.29
C GLY A 378 5.16 15.90 2.53
N ALA A 379 6.42 15.48 2.39
CA ALA A 379 7.47 15.65 3.41
C ALA A 379 8.32 16.92 3.21
N CYS A 380 8.31 17.46 1.98
CA CYS A 380 9.11 18.59 1.53
C CYS A 380 8.20 19.82 1.28
N HIS A 381 8.33 20.53 0.16
CA HIS A 381 7.57 21.77 -0.07
C HIS A 381 6.09 21.54 -0.42
N GLY A 382 5.69 20.28 -0.69
CA GLY A 382 4.29 19.89 -0.92
C GLY A 382 3.46 19.68 0.35
N THR A 383 3.94 20.11 1.52
CA THR A 383 3.12 20.24 2.74
C THR A 383 2.10 21.39 2.58
N PRO A 384 0.92 21.33 3.22
CA PRO A 384 -0.05 22.44 3.18
C PRO A 384 0.50 23.80 3.64
N SER A 385 1.54 23.79 4.47
CA SER A 385 2.26 24.98 4.97
C SER A 385 3.58 25.30 4.22
N GLY A 386 4.01 24.45 3.28
CA GLY A 386 5.36 24.50 2.71
C GLY A 386 6.47 24.23 3.74
N LYS A 387 7.70 24.60 3.36
CA LYS A 387 8.93 24.52 4.18
C LYS A 387 9.81 25.75 3.91
N GLY A 388 10.37 26.37 4.95
CA GLY A 388 11.33 27.48 4.81
C GLY A 388 10.82 28.67 3.98
N GLY A 389 9.54 29.03 4.12
CA GLY A 389 8.91 30.10 3.33
C GLY A 389 8.84 29.81 1.82
N PHE A 390 8.72 28.53 1.44
CA PHE A 390 8.47 28.10 0.06
C PHE A 390 7.49 26.94 0.08
N ARG A 391 6.39 27.07 -0.67
CA ARG A 391 5.33 26.07 -0.78
C ARG A 391 5.16 25.70 -2.24
N LEU A 392 5.05 24.41 -2.51
CA LEU A 392 4.53 23.89 -3.76
C LEU A 392 3.20 23.20 -3.48
N SER A 393 2.37 23.06 -4.51
CA SER A 393 1.24 22.15 -4.49
C SER A 393 1.75 20.73 -4.24
N LEU A 394 1.01 19.94 -3.46
CA LEU A 394 1.36 18.54 -3.29
C LEU A 394 1.38 17.87 -4.66
N ARG A 395 2.49 17.22 -5.03
CA ARG A 395 2.61 16.42 -6.28
C ARG A 395 2.37 17.18 -7.61
N GLY A 396 2.18 18.49 -7.60
CA GLY A 396 1.88 19.28 -8.81
C GLY A 396 0.39 19.44 -9.13
N TYR A 397 -0.52 19.22 -8.16
CA TYR A 397 -1.97 19.34 -8.36
C TYR A 397 -2.48 20.79 -8.54
N ASP A 398 -1.67 21.81 -8.27
CA ASP A 398 -1.96 23.22 -8.58
C ASP A 398 -0.75 23.86 -9.29
N PRO A 399 -0.62 23.65 -10.62
CA PRO A 399 0.52 24.15 -11.37
C PRO A 399 0.49 25.68 -11.56
N GLU A 400 -0.66 26.35 -11.42
CA GLU A 400 -0.71 27.82 -11.52
C GLU A 400 -0.10 28.46 -10.27
N ALA A 401 -0.44 27.95 -9.08
CA ALA A 401 0.24 28.37 -7.85
C ALA A 401 1.74 28.00 -7.85
N ASP A 402 2.11 26.81 -8.35
CA ASP A 402 3.52 26.40 -8.45
C ASP A 402 4.33 27.30 -9.39
N PHE A 403 3.77 27.69 -10.53
CA PHE A 403 4.41 28.64 -11.44
C PHE A 403 4.69 29.98 -10.75
N VAL A 404 3.70 30.52 -10.01
CA VAL A 404 3.86 31.78 -9.25
C VAL A 404 4.88 31.64 -8.11
N GLN A 405 4.85 30.53 -7.37
CA GLN A 405 5.79 30.22 -6.28
C GLN A 405 7.25 30.07 -6.76
N LEU A 406 7.47 29.61 -7.99
CA LEU A 406 8.80 29.48 -8.58
C LEU A 406 9.31 30.79 -9.20
N THR A 407 8.45 31.52 -9.91
CA THR A 407 8.86 32.65 -10.77
C THR A 407 8.68 34.05 -10.15
N ARG A 408 7.75 34.23 -9.21
CA ARG A 408 7.35 35.55 -8.68
C ARG A 408 7.49 35.67 -7.17
N ASP A 409 7.22 34.60 -6.41
CA ASP A 409 7.26 34.65 -4.95
C ASP A 409 8.64 35.07 -4.39
N ALA A 410 8.61 35.75 -3.25
CA ALA A 410 9.78 36.31 -2.58
C ALA A 410 10.72 37.08 -3.53
N LEU A 411 10.14 37.88 -4.44
CA LEU A 411 10.81 38.67 -5.47
C LEU A 411 11.60 37.83 -6.50
N GLY A 412 11.08 36.65 -6.87
CA GLY A 412 11.67 35.76 -7.88
C GLY A 412 12.96 35.06 -7.47
N ARG A 413 13.38 35.19 -6.20
CA ARG A 413 14.69 34.73 -5.65
C ARG A 413 15.00 33.23 -5.74
N ARG A 414 14.09 32.42 -6.32
CA ARG A 414 14.24 30.97 -6.49
C ARG A 414 14.85 30.60 -7.85
N THR A 415 14.66 31.43 -8.87
CA THR A 415 15.06 31.17 -10.27
C THR A 415 15.71 32.41 -10.90
N ALA A 416 16.94 32.26 -11.40
CA ALA A 416 17.69 33.33 -12.05
C ALA A 416 17.74 33.09 -13.57
N ALA A 417 16.79 33.66 -14.33
CA ALA A 417 16.71 33.45 -15.78
C ALA A 417 17.99 33.86 -16.55
N LEU A 418 18.67 34.92 -16.10
CA LEU A 418 19.93 35.41 -16.70
C LEU A 418 21.15 34.54 -16.33
N SER A 419 21.08 33.80 -15.22
CA SER A 419 22.17 32.92 -14.74
C SER A 419 21.57 31.60 -14.26
N PRO A 420 21.10 30.72 -15.17
CA PRO A 420 20.27 29.57 -14.80
C PRO A 420 20.89 28.66 -13.74
N SER A 421 22.21 28.44 -13.81
CA SER A 421 22.99 27.66 -12.82
C SER A 421 22.89 28.19 -11.40
N GLU A 422 22.78 29.51 -11.22
CA GLU A 422 22.74 30.20 -9.92
C GLU A 422 21.34 30.28 -9.33
N SER A 423 20.35 29.70 -10.01
CA SER A 423 19.01 29.52 -9.47
C SER A 423 19.06 28.73 -8.17
N LEU A 424 18.61 29.34 -7.07
CA LEU A 424 18.60 28.73 -5.74
C LEU A 424 17.83 27.39 -5.71
N LEU A 425 16.86 27.22 -6.61
CA LEU A 425 16.17 25.96 -6.90
C LEU A 425 17.16 24.86 -7.32
N LEU A 426 18.00 25.09 -8.33
CA LEU A 426 18.99 24.13 -8.83
C LEU A 426 20.13 23.95 -7.83
N GLN A 427 20.67 25.05 -7.28
CA GLN A 427 21.79 25.00 -6.32
C GLN A 427 21.43 24.16 -5.08
N LYS A 428 20.19 24.22 -4.58
CA LYS A 428 19.70 23.33 -3.51
C LYS A 428 19.37 21.91 -3.99
N ALA A 429 18.73 21.75 -5.15
CA ALA A 429 18.38 20.43 -5.67
C ALA A 429 19.60 19.56 -6.02
N LEU A 430 20.70 20.19 -6.48
CA LEU A 430 22.00 19.55 -6.73
C LEU A 430 22.84 19.34 -5.47
N GLY A 431 22.43 19.87 -4.30
CA GLY A 431 23.17 19.77 -3.04
C GLY A 431 24.36 20.72 -2.90
N ARG A 432 24.54 21.68 -3.82
CA ARG A 432 25.64 22.66 -3.82
C ARG A 432 25.49 23.75 -2.75
N VAL A 433 24.24 24.05 -2.37
CA VAL A 433 23.89 24.98 -1.27
C VAL A 433 23.14 24.21 -0.19
N PRO A 434 23.46 24.38 1.11
CA PRO A 434 22.83 23.64 2.22
C PRO A 434 21.30 23.59 2.15
N HIS A 435 20.73 22.39 2.32
CA HIS A 435 19.32 22.11 2.14
C HIS A 435 18.89 20.93 3.01
N GLU A 436 17.88 21.13 3.88
CA GLU A 436 17.35 20.08 4.78
C GLU A 436 16.82 18.85 4.02
N GLY A 437 16.25 19.04 2.82
CA GLY A 437 15.80 17.94 1.97
C GLY A 437 16.92 17.20 1.23
N GLY A 438 18.19 17.55 1.48
CA GLY A 438 19.36 16.97 0.81
C GLY A 438 19.45 17.26 -0.69
N GLN A 439 20.37 16.58 -1.36
CA GLN A 439 20.39 16.50 -2.82
C GLN A 439 19.13 15.75 -3.29
N ARG A 440 18.49 16.25 -4.34
CA ARG A 440 17.23 15.74 -4.90
C ARG A 440 17.44 14.98 -6.21
N PHE A 441 18.41 15.42 -7.01
CA PHE A 441 18.86 14.78 -8.24
C PHE A 441 20.31 15.23 -8.59
N PRO A 442 21.08 14.44 -9.36
CA PRO A 442 22.41 14.81 -9.82
C PRO A 442 22.36 15.67 -11.11
N ALA A 443 23.50 16.25 -11.49
CA ALA A 443 23.59 17.27 -12.56
C ALA A 443 23.50 16.72 -14.00
N ASP A 444 23.68 15.42 -14.16
CA ASP A 444 23.56 14.63 -15.39
C ASP A 444 22.14 14.06 -15.60
N SER A 445 21.21 14.33 -14.69
CA SER A 445 19.86 13.77 -14.73
C SER A 445 18.85 14.62 -15.52
N LEU A 446 17.90 13.96 -16.20
CA LEU A 446 16.83 14.62 -16.95
C LEU A 446 16.03 15.66 -16.13
N PRO A 447 15.72 15.47 -14.82
CA PRO A 447 15.13 16.53 -14.00
C PRO A 447 15.97 17.80 -13.90
N HIS A 448 17.32 17.68 -13.87
CA HIS A 448 18.19 18.85 -13.95
C HIS A 448 18.17 19.47 -15.35
N GLU A 449 18.32 18.67 -16.41
CA GLU A 449 18.26 19.13 -17.81
C GLU A 449 16.99 19.95 -18.08
N VAL A 450 15.83 19.42 -17.67
CA VAL A 450 14.51 20.03 -17.87
C VAL A 450 14.36 21.35 -17.11
N ILE A 451 14.68 21.38 -15.82
CA ILE A 451 14.49 22.58 -15.00
C ILE A 451 15.48 23.68 -15.44
N ALA A 452 16.74 23.33 -15.72
CA ALA A 452 17.73 24.27 -16.23
C ALA A 452 17.34 24.85 -17.60
N ALA A 453 16.83 24.03 -18.52
CA ALA A 453 16.36 24.46 -19.83
C ALA A 453 15.10 25.36 -19.74
N TRP A 454 14.18 25.11 -18.81
CA TRP A 454 13.04 26.00 -18.57
C TRP A 454 13.47 27.38 -18.06
N ILE A 455 14.43 27.42 -17.14
CA ILE A 455 14.98 28.67 -16.61
C ILE A 455 15.68 29.46 -17.73
N SER A 456 16.54 28.80 -18.53
CA SER A 456 17.26 29.46 -19.64
C SER A 456 16.34 29.91 -20.79
N GLN A 457 15.19 29.26 -20.98
CA GLN A 457 14.17 29.68 -21.94
C GLN A 457 13.32 30.87 -21.46
N GLY A 458 13.61 31.42 -20.28
CA GLY A 458 13.00 32.63 -19.73
C GLY A 458 11.78 32.39 -18.84
N LEU A 459 11.72 31.24 -18.13
CA LEU A 459 10.67 30.95 -17.13
C LEU A 459 9.24 31.04 -17.69
N LYS A 460 9.05 30.63 -18.94
CA LYS A 460 7.76 30.77 -19.65
C LYS A 460 6.71 29.81 -19.08
N ASP A 461 5.47 30.28 -19.04
CA ASP A 461 4.32 29.40 -18.76
C ASP A 461 3.81 28.76 -20.05
N ASP A 462 3.04 27.68 -19.92
CA ASP A 462 2.42 27.00 -21.08
C ASP A 462 1.29 27.84 -21.72
N PRO A 463 1.04 27.70 -23.04
CA PRO A 463 -0.16 28.27 -23.65
C PRO A 463 -1.43 27.57 -23.13
N LYS A 464 -2.56 28.28 -23.10
CA LYS A 464 -3.87 27.72 -22.73
C LYS A 464 -4.34 26.56 -23.63
N SER A 465 -3.71 26.36 -24.78
CA SER A 465 -3.93 25.26 -25.73
C SER A 465 -3.01 24.06 -25.50
N LEU A 466 -2.31 23.98 -24.36
CA LEU A 466 -1.50 22.81 -23.99
C LEU A 466 -2.37 21.53 -23.99
N PRO A 467 -2.04 20.50 -24.81
CA PRO A 467 -2.86 19.29 -24.89
C PRO A 467 -2.85 18.50 -23.58
N ALA A 468 -4.00 18.25 -22.98
CA ALA A 468 -4.10 17.50 -21.73
C ALA A 468 -3.56 16.06 -21.86
N LEU A 469 -3.07 15.48 -20.76
CA LEU A 469 -2.70 14.07 -20.69
C LEU A 469 -3.95 13.19 -20.80
N ALA A 470 -4.02 12.33 -21.82
CA ALA A 470 -5.20 11.51 -22.12
C ALA A 470 -5.05 10.04 -21.69
N LYS A 471 -3.83 9.47 -21.78
CA LYS A 471 -3.52 8.10 -21.32
C LYS A 471 -2.09 8.04 -20.78
N LEU A 472 -1.89 7.30 -19.69
CA LEU A 472 -0.60 6.80 -19.27
C LEU A 472 -0.56 5.28 -19.47
N GLU A 473 0.54 4.74 -19.97
CA GLU A 473 0.71 3.33 -20.28
C GLU A 473 2.08 2.85 -19.80
N VAL A 474 2.12 1.67 -19.17
CA VAL A 474 3.35 1.08 -18.63
C VAL A 474 3.59 -0.25 -19.33
N LEU A 475 4.71 -0.34 -20.05
CA LEU A 475 5.15 -1.55 -20.76
C LEU A 475 6.22 -2.26 -19.93
N PRO A 476 6.25 -3.61 -19.91
CA PRO A 476 5.39 -4.52 -20.65
C PRO A 476 4.02 -4.82 -19.97
N GLY A 477 3.70 -4.14 -18.88
CA GLY A 477 2.53 -4.41 -18.05
C GLY A 477 2.81 -5.43 -16.94
N ASP A 478 1.78 -6.16 -16.52
CA ASP A 478 1.88 -7.21 -15.50
C ASP A 478 2.80 -8.36 -15.98
N ARG A 479 3.63 -8.89 -15.06
CA ARG A 479 4.61 -9.95 -15.34
C ARG A 479 4.79 -10.93 -14.19
N VAL A 480 5.10 -12.17 -14.56
CA VAL A 480 5.59 -13.21 -13.67
C VAL A 480 7.01 -13.57 -14.12
N GLN A 481 8.02 -13.03 -13.44
CA GLN A 481 9.41 -13.42 -13.65
C GLN A 481 9.73 -14.69 -12.87
N VAL A 482 10.59 -15.54 -13.43
CA VAL A 482 11.05 -16.78 -12.79
C VAL A 482 12.57 -16.74 -12.64
N HIS A 483 13.07 -17.14 -11.47
CA HIS A 483 14.50 -17.29 -11.19
C HIS A 483 15.21 -18.06 -12.33
N PRO A 484 16.30 -17.55 -12.91
CA PRO A 484 17.17 -16.47 -12.39
C PRO A 484 16.84 -15.03 -12.84
N ALA A 485 15.72 -14.76 -13.52
CA ALA A 485 15.37 -13.40 -13.95
C ALA A 485 14.98 -12.51 -12.76
N ARG A 486 15.93 -11.74 -12.22
CA ARG A 486 15.76 -10.91 -11.00
C ARG A 486 15.38 -9.45 -11.27
N TRP A 487 15.05 -9.08 -12.50
CA TRP A 487 14.74 -7.69 -12.87
C TRP A 487 13.58 -7.59 -13.87
N GLN A 488 13.02 -6.39 -14.00
CA GLN A 488 12.12 -6.00 -15.09
C GLN A 488 12.28 -4.49 -15.36
N GLN A 489 12.86 -4.13 -16.50
CA GLN A 489 12.83 -2.77 -17.02
C GLN A 489 11.41 -2.42 -17.45
N LEU A 490 10.91 -1.27 -17.00
CA LEU A 490 9.63 -0.69 -17.42
C LEU A 490 9.87 0.46 -18.39
N ALA A 491 8.95 0.65 -19.34
CA ALA A 491 8.85 1.88 -20.15
C ALA A 491 7.49 2.54 -19.89
N VAL A 492 7.45 3.86 -19.84
CA VAL A 492 6.24 4.63 -19.52
C VAL A 492 5.92 5.60 -20.65
N LEU A 493 4.74 5.45 -21.26
CA LEU A 493 4.30 6.21 -22.41
C LEU A 493 3.11 7.09 -22.03
N ALA A 494 3.27 8.40 -22.20
CA ALA A 494 2.20 9.38 -22.06
C ALA A 494 1.63 9.68 -23.44
N SER A 495 0.31 9.58 -23.61
CA SER A 495 -0.41 9.99 -24.81
C SER A 495 -1.32 11.18 -24.49
N PHE A 496 -1.29 12.21 -25.32
CA PHE A 496 -1.93 13.51 -25.06
C PHE A 496 -3.15 13.73 -25.98
N ALA A 497 -3.97 14.72 -25.64
CA ALA A 497 -5.23 15.04 -26.34
C ALA A 497 -5.06 15.52 -27.79
N ASP A 498 -3.84 15.88 -28.22
CA ASP A 498 -3.48 16.16 -29.62
C ASP A 498 -3.10 14.91 -30.42
N GLY A 499 -3.20 13.72 -29.81
CA GLY A 499 -2.77 12.45 -30.39
C GLY A 499 -1.26 12.21 -30.31
N SER A 500 -0.47 13.16 -29.78
CA SER A 500 0.98 12.95 -29.62
C SER A 500 1.27 11.95 -28.49
N GLN A 501 2.33 11.16 -28.66
CA GLN A 501 2.86 10.26 -27.63
C GLN A 501 4.30 10.64 -27.27
N ARG A 502 4.64 10.56 -25.99
CA ARG A 502 5.99 10.77 -25.46
C ARG A 502 6.37 9.62 -24.55
N ASP A 503 7.63 9.23 -24.59
CA ASP A 503 8.23 8.49 -23.48
C ASP A 503 8.43 9.44 -22.30
N VAL A 504 7.96 9.03 -21.13
CA VAL A 504 8.04 9.76 -19.87
C VAL A 504 8.66 8.91 -18.76
N THR A 505 9.35 7.81 -19.10
CA THR A 505 9.95 6.86 -18.15
C THR A 505 10.87 7.60 -17.16
N ARG A 506 11.80 8.42 -17.66
CA ARG A 506 12.73 9.22 -16.84
C ARG A 506 12.09 10.48 -16.20
N LEU A 507 10.80 10.73 -16.44
CA LEU A 507 9.98 11.78 -15.82
C LEU A 507 8.84 11.23 -14.91
N SER A 508 8.80 9.91 -14.71
CA SER A 508 7.80 9.24 -13.90
C SER A 508 8.31 8.96 -12.48
N CYS A 509 7.42 9.07 -11.49
CA CYS A 509 7.67 8.56 -10.14
C CYS A 509 7.32 7.07 -10.10
N PHE A 510 8.24 6.24 -9.60
CA PHE A 510 8.00 4.82 -9.33
C PHE A 510 8.06 4.56 -7.82
N THR A 511 7.17 3.72 -7.29
CA THR A 511 7.23 3.20 -5.90
C THR A 511 6.71 1.77 -5.85
N SER A 512 7.42 0.86 -5.16
CA SER A 512 6.93 -0.49 -4.84
C SER A 512 5.98 -0.47 -3.65
N SER A 513 4.93 -1.29 -3.68
CA SER A 513 4.07 -1.54 -2.51
C SER A 513 4.78 -2.34 -1.40
N ASP A 514 5.76 -3.17 -1.79
CA ASP A 514 6.60 -3.93 -0.87
C ASP A 514 8.08 -3.92 -1.31
N PRO A 515 8.88 -2.97 -0.78
CA PRO A 515 10.33 -2.88 -0.97
C PRO A 515 11.16 -4.07 -0.44
N SER A 516 10.54 -5.04 0.26
CA SER A 516 11.19 -6.30 0.65
C SER A 516 11.08 -7.38 -0.43
N VAL A 517 10.05 -7.31 -1.29
CA VAL A 517 9.89 -8.17 -2.47
C VAL A 517 10.69 -7.59 -3.65
N ALA A 518 10.45 -6.33 -4.01
CA ALA A 518 11.18 -5.65 -5.08
C ALA A 518 11.32 -4.13 -4.88
N ASP A 519 12.46 -3.58 -5.29
CA ASP A 519 12.68 -2.13 -5.44
C ASP A 519 12.51 -1.71 -6.90
N VAL A 520 12.43 -0.39 -7.14
CA VAL A 520 12.35 0.19 -8.48
C VAL A 520 13.15 1.49 -8.59
N GLY A 521 14.05 1.55 -9.58
CA GLY A 521 14.90 2.70 -9.86
C GLY A 521 14.18 3.83 -10.61
N ARG A 522 14.77 5.04 -10.59
CA ARG A 522 14.26 6.21 -11.34
C ARG A 522 14.31 6.04 -12.88
N ASN A 523 15.00 5.02 -13.35
CA ASN A 523 15.03 4.59 -14.74
C ASN A 523 13.87 3.64 -15.11
N GLY A 524 13.04 3.21 -14.16
CA GLY A 524 12.01 2.19 -14.37
C GLY A 524 12.52 0.74 -14.25
N LEU A 525 13.78 0.52 -13.89
CA LEU A 525 14.29 -0.83 -13.63
C LEU A 525 13.81 -1.33 -12.27
N VAL A 526 13.02 -2.40 -12.27
CA VAL A 526 12.59 -3.13 -11.07
C VAL A 526 13.61 -4.23 -10.75
N GLU A 527 13.92 -4.45 -9.48
CA GLU A 527 14.85 -5.49 -9.01
C GLU A 527 14.22 -6.30 -7.86
N PHE A 528 14.18 -7.62 -7.99
CA PHE A 528 13.55 -8.54 -7.04
C PHE A 528 14.54 -9.10 -6.01
N LYS A 529 14.31 -8.71 -4.75
CA LYS A 529 15.08 -9.13 -3.58
C LYS A 529 14.62 -10.49 -3.06
N ALA A 530 13.31 -10.74 -3.04
CA ALA A 530 12.70 -11.95 -2.50
C ALA A 530 11.54 -12.46 -3.39
N PRO A 531 11.24 -13.77 -3.39
CA PRO A 531 10.06 -14.30 -4.08
C PRO A 531 8.75 -13.76 -3.48
N GLY A 532 7.82 -13.35 -4.34
CA GLY A 532 6.56 -12.72 -3.94
C GLY A 532 5.89 -11.98 -5.09
N GLU A 533 4.75 -11.34 -4.82
CA GLU A 533 4.08 -10.41 -5.73
C GLU A 533 4.08 -9.02 -5.10
N THR A 534 4.43 -8.00 -5.87
CA THR A 534 4.34 -6.58 -5.46
C THR A 534 3.75 -5.74 -6.59
N ALA A 535 3.07 -4.66 -6.21
CA ALA A 535 2.55 -3.66 -7.12
C ALA A 535 3.59 -2.54 -7.28
N ILE A 536 4.05 -2.31 -8.51
CA ILE A 536 4.82 -1.11 -8.84
C ILE A 536 3.85 -0.03 -9.30
N LEU A 537 3.79 1.03 -8.50
CA LEU A 537 2.96 2.21 -8.73
C LEU A 537 3.78 3.21 -9.55
N VAL A 538 3.28 3.55 -10.73
CA VAL A 538 3.90 4.48 -11.68
C VAL A 538 3.03 5.72 -11.79
N ARG A 539 3.60 6.91 -11.64
CA ARG A 539 2.87 8.18 -11.75
C ARG A 539 3.60 9.17 -12.64
N TYR A 540 2.89 9.73 -13.61
CA TYR A 540 3.29 10.89 -14.38
C TYR A 540 2.24 11.99 -14.21
N LEU A 541 2.66 13.14 -13.66
CA LEU A 541 1.78 14.24 -13.24
C LEU A 541 0.69 13.75 -12.26
N GLU A 542 -0.59 13.89 -12.60
CA GLU A 542 -1.73 13.38 -11.85
C GLU A 542 -2.12 11.93 -12.21
N SER A 543 -1.74 11.46 -13.40
CA SER A 543 -2.08 10.12 -13.88
C SER A 543 -1.24 9.04 -13.21
N MET A 544 -1.89 7.96 -12.81
CA MET A 544 -1.28 6.86 -12.06
C MET A 544 -1.70 5.51 -12.65
N VAL A 545 -0.73 4.60 -12.80
CA VAL A 545 -0.91 3.24 -13.29
C VAL A 545 -0.22 2.30 -12.31
N THR A 546 -0.81 1.13 -12.07
CA THR A 546 -0.20 0.06 -11.26
C THR A 546 0.09 -1.12 -12.16
N VAL A 547 1.30 -1.68 -12.10
CA VAL A 547 1.62 -2.99 -12.68
C VAL A 547 1.94 -3.99 -11.57
N ARG A 548 1.42 -5.21 -11.68
CA ARG A 548 1.67 -6.31 -10.75
C ARG A 548 2.84 -7.14 -11.26
N LEU A 549 3.87 -7.21 -10.44
CA LEU A 549 5.11 -7.91 -10.76
C LEU A 549 5.33 -9.00 -9.73
N THR A 550 5.23 -10.25 -10.19
CA THR A 550 5.54 -11.44 -9.40
C THR A 550 6.93 -11.93 -9.73
N TYR A 551 7.71 -12.31 -8.73
CA TYR A 551 8.94 -13.08 -8.89
C TYR A 551 8.86 -14.41 -8.17
N LEU A 552 9.15 -15.48 -8.90
CA LEU A 552 9.09 -16.86 -8.41
C LEU A 552 10.49 -17.46 -8.37
N LYS A 553 10.87 -18.01 -7.22
CA LYS A 553 11.86 -19.07 -7.16
C LYS A 553 11.10 -20.40 -7.26
N PRO A 554 11.26 -21.20 -8.34
CA PRO A 554 10.62 -22.51 -8.44
C PRO A 554 10.95 -23.37 -7.23
N ARG A 555 9.95 -24.11 -6.73
CA ARG A 555 10.20 -25.17 -5.77
C ARG A 555 10.64 -26.41 -6.53
N GLU A 556 11.72 -27.03 -6.08
CA GLU A 556 12.11 -28.35 -6.56
C GLU A 556 10.94 -29.33 -6.40
N GLN A 557 10.74 -30.19 -7.39
CA GLN A 557 9.68 -31.22 -7.41
C GLN A 557 8.23 -30.70 -7.37
N PHE A 558 7.98 -29.40 -7.59
CA PHE A 558 6.59 -28.89 -7.69
C PHE A 558 5.82 -29.57 -8.84
N THR A 559 4.79 -30.33 -8.47
CA THR A 559 3.83 -30.96 -9.38
C THR A 559 2.44 -30.56 -8.91
N TRP A 560 1.67 -29.89 -9.77
CA TRP A 560 0.31 -29.45 -9.41
C TRP A 560 -0.58 -30.65 -9.07
N SER A 561 -1.07 -30.72 -7.84
CA SER A 561 -1.85 -31.85 -7.31
C SER A 561 -3.26 -32.00 -7.91
N ASN A 562 -3.72 -30.99 -8.66
CA ASN A 562 -5.04 -30.93 -9.28
C ASN A 562 -6.20 -31.25 -8.31
N PRO A 563 -6.38 -30.44 -7.25
CA PRO A 563 -7.50 -30.57 -6.32
C PRO A 563 -8.86 -30.49 -7.04
N PRO A 564 -9.94 -31.00 -6.44
CA PRO A 564 -11.29 -30.82 -6.96
C PRO A 564 -11.75 -29.37 -6.76
N GLU A 565 -12.04 -28.66 -7.86
CA GLU A 565 -12.82 -27.42 -7.83
C GLU A 565 -14.26 -27.75 -7.38
N HIS A 566 -14.69 -27.29 -6.20
CA HIS A 566 -16.07 -27.45 -5.73
C HIS A 566 -16.96 -26.26 -6.13
N ASN A 567 -16.37 -25.07 -6.32
CA ASN A 567 -17.06 -23.86 -6.73
C ASN A 567 -16.12 -22.89 -7.50
N PHE A 568 -16.68 -21.78 -8.01
CA PHE A 568 -15.93 -20.83 -8.85
C PHE A 568 -14.81 -20.07 -8.11
N ILE A 569 -14.85 -19.98 -6.78
CA ILE A 569 -13.81 -19.35 -5.97
C ILE A 569 -12.57 -20.25 -5.95
N ASP A 570 -12.76 -21.56 -5.82
CA ASP A 570 -11.66 -22.55 -5.79
C ASP A 570 -10.83 -22.43 -7.06
N LYS A 571 -11.49 -22.38 -8.23
CA LYS A 571 -10.85 -22.12 -9.53
C LYS A 571 -9.94 -20.89 -9.55
N LEU A 572 -10.36 -19.79 -8.92
CA LEU A 572 -9.57 -18.55 -8.86
C LEU A 572 -8.40 -18.66 -7.85
N VAL A 573 -8.62 -19.34 -6.73
CA VAL A 573 -7.59 -19.65 -5.74
C VAL A 573 -6.53 -20.57 -6.33
N ASP A 574 -6.94 -21.66 -6.96
CA ASP A 574 -6.09 -22.68 -7.56
C ASP A 574 -5.29 -22.15 -8.75
N GLN A 575 -5.88 -21.29 -9.59
CA GLN A 575 -5.13 -20.55 -10.61
C GLN A 575 -3.99 -19.73 -9.99
N LYS A 576 -4.24 -19.04 -8.87
CA LYS A 576 -3.21 -18.25 -8.17
C LYS A 576 -2.18 -19.12 -7.46
N LEU A 577 -2.60 -20.19 -6.78
CA LEU A 577 -1.70 -21.15 -6.11
C LEU A 577 -0.77 -21.83 -7.12
N LYS A 578 -1.34 -22.33 -8.23
CA LYS A 578 -0.59 -22.92 -9.35
C LYS A 578 0.38 -21.93 -9.97
N MET A 579 -0.04 -20.68 -10.21
CA MET A 579 0.84 -19.61 -10.71
C MET A 579 2.01 -19.35 -9.76
N LEU A 580 1.78 -19.37 -8.44
CA LEU A 580 2.81 -19.11 -7.42
C LEU A 580 3.70 -20.33 -7.08
N ASN A 581 3.50 -21.48 -7.74
CA ASN A 581 4.10 -22.78 -7.37
C ASN A 581 3.86 -23.17 -5.89
N ILE A 582 2.67 -22.87 -5.37
CA ILE A 582 2.20 -23.24 -4.03
C ILE A 582 1.21 -24.39 -4.18
N LEU A 583 1.42 -25.48 -3.44
CA LEU A 583 0.43 -26.55 -3.33
C LEU A 583 -0.68 -26.15 -2.35
N PRO A 584 -1.95 -26.50 -2.62
CA PRO A 584 -3.02 -26.40 -1.62
C PRO A 584 -2.65 -27.18 -0.35
N SER A 585 -3.12 -26.69 0.80
CA SER A 585 -3.04 -27.45 2.06
C SER A 585 -3.85 -28.75 1.98
N GLU A 586 -3.38 -29.78 2.66
CA GLU A 586 -4.15 -31.02 2.84
C GLU A 586 -5.51 -30.75 3.53
N ILE A 587 -6.49 -31.62 3.25
CA ILE A 587 -7.81 -31.56 3.89
C ILE A 587 -7.63 -31.82 5.40
N CYS A 588 -7.89 -30.78 6.21
CA CYS A 588 -7.76 -30.86 7.67
C CYS A 588 -8.65 -31.96 8.29
N SER A 589 -8.26 -32.44 9.46
CA SER A 589 -8.97 -33.49 10.19
C SER A 589 -10.41 -33.09 10.56
N ASP A 590 -11.30 -34.07 10.78
CA ASP A 590 -12.69 -33.78 11.15
C ASP A 590 -12.79 -33.01 12.48
N GLN A 591 -11.87 -33.25 13.42
CA GLN A 591 -11.77 -32.54 14.70
C GLN A 591 -11.43 -31.06 14.49
N GLU A 592 -10.49 -30.76 13.59
CA GLU A 592 -10.14 -29.38 13.24
C GLU A 592 -11.24 -28.69 12.44
N PHE A 593 -11.80 -29.37 11.42
CA PHE A 593 -12.88 -28.84 10.61
C PHE A 593 -14.08 -28.46 11.48
N LEU A 594 -14.54 -29.36 12.35
CA LEU A 594 -15.61 -29.13 13.31
C LEU A 594 -15.33 -27.90 14.17
N ARG A 595 -14.12 -27.80 14.75
CA ARG A 595 -13.75 -26.67 15.62
C ARG A 595 -13.70 -25.35 14.85
N ARG A 596 -13.15 -25.33 13.64
CA ARG A 596 -13.06 -24.13 12.80
C ARG A 596 -14.46 -23.68 12.36
N ALA A 597 -15.28 -24.59 11.82
CA ALA A 597 -16.65 -24.29 11.38
C ALA A 597 -17.52 -23.64 12.47
N TYR A 598 -17.55 -24.19 13.69
CA TYR A 598 -18.32 -23.59 14.80
C TYR A 598 -17.82 -22.19 15.21
N LEU A 599 -16.50 -21.96 15.19
CA LEU A 599 -15.90 -20.67 15.56
C LEU A 599 -16.06 -19.61 14.45
N ASP A 600 -15.91 -20.01 13.19
CA ASP A 600 -15.92 -19.10 12.04
C ASP A 600 -17.36 -18.76 11.60
N VAL A 601 -18.30 -19.70 11.72
CA VAL A 601 -19.72 -19.48 11.37
C VAL A 601 -20.51 -18.88 12.54
N CYS A 602 -20.36 -19.43 13.76
CA CYS A 602 -21.22 -19.07 14.91
C CYS A 602 -20.48 -18.42 16.10
N GLY A 603 -19.15 -18.27 16.06
CA GLY A 603 -18.38 -17.66 17.14
C GLY A 603 -18.28 -18.48 18.43
N ILE A 604 -18.70 -19.74 18.41
CA ILE A 604 -18.79 -20.63 19.59
C ILE A 604 -18.00 -21.93 19.38
N ILE A 605 -18.02 -22.83 20.35
CA ILE A 605 -17.49 -24.20 20.22
C ILE A 605 -18.65 -25.21 20.23
N PRO A 606 -18.51 -26.39 19.59
CA PRO A 606 -19.50 -27.45 19.72
C PRO A 606 -19.60 -27.96 21.15
N THR A 607 -20.78 -28.41 21.55
CA THR A 607 -20.96 -29.21 22.77
C THR A 607 -20.26 -30.57 22.63
N ALA A 608 -20.03 -31.23 23.76
CA ALA A 608 -19.47 -32.58 23.79
C ALA A 608 -20.41 -33.63 23.15
N GLU A 609 -21.68 -33.32 22.89
CA GLU A 609 -22.62 -34.22 22.20
C GLU A 609 -22.57 -34.03 20.69
N GLU A 610 -22.73 -32.79 20.20
CA GLU A 610 -22.57 -32.44 18.78
C GLU A 610 -21.21 -32.90 18.23
N ALA A 611 -20.14 -32.72 19.02
CA ALA A 611 -18.81 -33.17 18.65
C ALA A 611 -18.70 -34.70 18.53
N ARG A 612 -19.33 -35.46 19.44
CA ARG A 612 -19.36 -36.93 19.32
C ARG A 612 -20.16 -37.36 18.10
N ALA A 613 -21.36 -36.81 17.90
CA ALA A 613 -22.23 -37.14 16.78
C ALA A 613 -21.57 -36.87 15.41
N PHE A 614 -20.87 -35.74 15.25
CA PHE A 614 -20.14 -35.42 14.03
C PHE A 614 -18.94 -36.36 13.79
N LEU A 615 -18.19 -36.70 14.84
CA LEU A 615 -17.00 -37.55 14.75
C LEU A 615 -17.34 -39.04 14.56
N THR A 616 -18.48 -39.53 15.07
CA THR A 616 -18.96 -40.90 14.80
C THR A 616 -19.78 -41.01 13.52
N SER A 617 -20.16 -39.90 12.87
CA SER A 617 -20.89 -39.93 11.62
C SER A 617 -20.02 -40.40 10.45
N THR A 618 -20.55 -41.36 9.69
CA THR A 618 -19.99 -41.91 8.45
C THR A 618 -20.64 -41.34 7.18
N GLU A 619 -21.55 -40.37 7.33
CA GLU A 619 -22.26 -39.72 6.21
C GLU A 619 -21.27 -39.01 5.27
N PRO A 620 -21.25 -39.31 3.95
CA PRO A 620 -20.22 -38.81 3.03
C PRO A 620 -20.27 -37.29 2.84
N ASN A 621 -21.43 -36.66 3.08
CA ASN A 621 -21.64 -35.21 2.99
C ASN A 621 -21.69 -34.51 4.36
N LYS A 622 -21.25 -35.16 5.46
CA LYS A 622 -21.41 -34.61 6.83
C LYS A 622 -20.82 -33.21 7.03
N ARG A 623 -19.74 -32.86 6.29
CA ARG A 623 -19.13 -31.52 6.34
C ARG A 623 -20.05 -30.43 5.77
N ALA A 624 -20.70 -30.69 4.63
CA ALA A 624 -21.67 -29.78 4.04
C ALA A 624 -22.92 -29.66 4.94
N ARG A 625 -23.49 -30.80 5.36
CA ARG A 625 -24.65 -30.84 6.27
C ARG A 625 -24.41 -30.09 7.59
N LEU A 626 -23.19 -30.12 8.12
CA LEU A 626 -22.84 -29.33 9.30
C LEU A 626 -22.82 -27.83 9.00
N ILE A 627 -22.28 -27.40 7.84
CA ILE A 627 -22.29 -25.99 7.43
C ILE A 627 -23.73 -25.50 7.29
N ASP A 628 -24.59 -26.25 6.60
CA ASP A 628 -26.01 -25.92 6.44
C ASP A 628 -26.70 -25.75 7.81
N GLN A 629 -26.52 -26.72 8.71
CA GLN A 629 -27.04 -26.67 10.08
C GLN A 629 -26.51 -25.48 10.89
N LEU A 630 -25.23 -25.11 10.74
CA LEU A 630 -24.64 -23.96 11.44
C LEU A 630 -25.16 -22.62 10.90
N LEU A 631 -25.48 -22.51 9.60
CA LEU A 631 -26.06 -21.31 9.00
C LEU A 631 -27.53 -21.09 9.44
N GLU A 632 -28.29 -22.15 9.70
CA GLU A 632 -29.65 -22.08 10.25
C GLU A 632 -29.71 -21.69 11.74
N ARG A 633 -28.57 -21.72 12.46
CA ARG A 633 -28.54 -21.45 13.91
C ARG A 633 -28.82 -19.98 14.28
N PRO A 634 -29.47 -19.71 15.42
CA PRO A 634 -29.60 -18.35 15.93
C PRO A 634 -28.23 -17.72 16.21
N GLU A 635 -27.22 -18.50 16.64
CA GLU A 635 -25.87 -18.00 16.93
C GLU A 635 -25.12 -17.49 15.68
N TYR A 636 -25.39 -18.03 14.48
CA TYR A 636 -24.87 -17.47 13.23
C TYR A 636 -25.36 -16.03 13.05
N ALA A 637 -26.68 -15.80 13.18
CA ALA A 637 -27.26 -14.48 13.06
C ALA A 637 -26.73 -13.51 14.15
N ASP A 638 -26.54 -13.97 15.38
CA ASP A 638 -25.97 -13.15 16.46
C ASP A 638 -24.50 -12.78 16.21
N PHE A 639 -23.65 -13.75 15.85
CA PHE A 639 -22.23 -13.54 15.60
C PHE A 639 -21.99 -12.60 14.41
N TRP A 640 -22.68 -12.82 13.29
CA TRP A 640 -22.54 -11.95 12.12
C TRP A 640 -23.20 -10.59 12.31
N THR A 641 -24.23 -10.46 13.15
CA THR A 641 -24.74 -9.14 13.59
C THR A 641 -23.69 -8.36 14.36
N LEU A 642 -22.90 -9.01 15.22
CA LEU A 642 -21.80 -8.35 15.92
C LEU A 642 -20.72 -7.87 14.93
N LYS A 643 -20.28 -8.75 14.02
CA LYS A 643 -19.29 -8.41 12.96
C LYS A 643 -19.74 -7.21 12.11
N TRP A 644 -20.98 -7.25 11.61
CA TRP A 644 -21.53 -6.16 10.82
C TRP A 644 -21.81 -4.90 11.64
N SER A 645 -22.13 -5.02 12.94
CA SER A 645 -22.26 -3.87 13.85
C SER A 645 -20.94 -3.10 13.98
N ASP A 646 -19.81 -3.78 14.14
CA ASP A 646 -18.50 -3.15 14.24
C ASP A 646 -18.10 -2.49 12.91
N VAL A 647 -18.30 -3.19 11.79
CA VAL A 647 -18.02 -2.72 10.43
C VAL A 647 -18.87 -1.49 10.06
N LEU A 648 -20.16 -1.49 10.40
CA LEU A 648 -21.08 -0.35 10.26
C LEU A 648 -20.94 0.67 11.41
N ARG A 649 -19.98 0.46 12.32
CA ARG A 649 -19.63 1.34 13.45
C ARG A 649 -20.83 1.68 14.36
N SER A 650 -21.75 0.75 14.54
CA SER A 650 -22.93 0.85 15.39
C SER A 650 -22.53 1.07 16.86
N ASN A 651 -22.62 2.32 17.34
CA ASN A 651 -22.11 2.67 18.67
C ASN A 651 -22.99 3.68 19.43
N ARG A 652 -23.09 3.46 20.75
CA ARG A 652 -23.96 4.23 21.66
C ARG A 652 -23.66 5.73 21.70
N LYS A 653 -22.44 6.16 21.36
CA LYS A 653 -22.02 7.58 21.37
C LYS A 653 -22.58 8.37 20.17
N SER A 654 -22.64 7.76 18.98
CA SER A 654 -23.11 8.43 17.77
C SER A 654 -24.59 8.18 17.45
N ILE A 655 -25.11 6.97 17.74
CA ILE A 655 -26.47 6.54 17.36
C ILE A 655 -27.43 6.33 18.55
N GLN A 656 -26.95 6.54 19.79
CA GLN A 656 -27.71 6.40 21.05
C GLN A 656 -28.14 4.94 21.35
N LEU A 657 -28.45 4.63 22.61
CA LEU A 657 -28.68 3.23 23.05
C LEU A 657 -29.84 2.56 22.30
N ALA A 658 -31.00 3.24 22.20
CA ALA A 658 -32.16 2.72 21.48
C ALA A 658 -31.92 2.59 19.96
N GLY A 659 -31.07 3.44 19.37
CA GLY A 659 -30.69 3.35 17.96
C GLY A 659 -29.78 2.16 17.69
N VAL A 660 -28.82 1.87 18.60
CA VAL A 660 -28.02 0.64 18.56
C VAL A 660 -28.92 -0.59 18.59
N HIS A 661 -29.85 -0.68 19.54
CA HIS A 661 -30.76 -1.83 19.62
C HIS A 661 -31.61 -2.00 18.35
N LYS A 662 -32.23 -0.92 17.84
CA LYS A 662 -33.06 -1.01 16.62
C LYS A 662 -32.25 -1.33 15.37
N PHE A 663 -31.03 -0.82 15.23
CA PHE A 663 -30.17 -1.11 14.09
C PHE A 663 -29.61 -2.54 14.13
N GLN A 664 -29.25 -3.04 15.33
CA GLN A 664 -28.84 -4.44 15.53
C GLN A 664 -30.01 -5.41 15.31
N GLU A 665 -31.21 -5.10 15.78
CA GLU A 665 -32.44 -5.89 15.54
C GLU A 665 -32.82 -5.95 14.05
N TRP A 666 -32.56 -4.88 13.29
CA TRP A 666 -32.71 -4.87 11.84
C TRP A 666 -31.61 -5.72 11.16
N LEU A 667 -30.33 -5.51 11.48
CA LEU A 667 -29.22 -6.31 10.93
C LEU A 667 -29.44 -7.82 11.17
N ARG A 668 -29.77 -8.21 12.41
CA ARG A 668 -29.99 -9.60 12.81
C ARG A 668 -31.09 -10.28 12.02
N ARG A 669 -32.17 -9.57 11.69
CA ARG A 669 -33.24 -10.11 10.84
C ARG A 669 -32.73 -10.32 9.42
N ASN A 670 -32.15 -9.30 8.78
CA ASN A 670 -31.65 -9.43 7.40
C ASN A 670 -30.59 -10.54 7.24
N ILE A 671 -29.73 -10.75 8.24
CA ILE A 671 -28.73 -11.82 8.25
C ILE A 671 -29.39 -13.19 8.45
N ARG A 672 -30.27 -13.36 9.45
CA ARG A 672 -31.03 -14.61 9.67
C ARG A 672 -31.89 -14.99 8.47
N ASP A 673 -32.49 -13.99 7.84
CA ASP A 673 -33.41 -14.15 6.71
C ASP A 673 -32.65 -14.27 5.36
N ASN A 674 -31.31 -14.35 5.40
CA ASN A 674 -30.37 -14.48 4.28
C ASN A 674 -30.69 -13.56 3.09
N ARG A 675 -30.93 -12.27 3.38
CA ARG A 675 -31.33 -11.28 2.37
C ARG A 675 -30.16 -10.91 1.45
N PRO A 676 -30.38 -10.69 0.14
CA PRO A 676 -29.35 -10.21 -0.79
C PRO A 676 -28.59 -8.98 -0.28
N PHE A 677 -27.28 -9.01 -0.42
CA PHE A 677 -26.40 -7.95 0.09
C PHE A 677 -26.57 -6.62 -0.64
N ASP A 678 -26.87 -6.64 -1.94
CA ASP A 678 -27.10 -5.42 -2.73
C ASP A 678 -28.39 -4.70 -2.31
N GLU A 679 -29.44 -5.43 -1.93
CA GLU A 679 -30.63 -4.84 -1.30
C GLU A 679 -30.29 -4.19 0.04
N LEU A 680 -29.53 -4.89 0.90
CA LEU A 680 -29.12 -4.40 2.22
C LEU A 680 -28.28 -3.12 2.10
N VAL A 681 -27.32 -3.08 1.16
CA VAL A 681 -26.50 -1.91 0.87
C VAL A 681 -27.34 -0.77 0.29
N ARG A 682 -28.26 -1.07 -0.63
CA ARG A 682 -29.18 -0.07 -1.20
C ARG A 682 -30.06 0.55 -0.11
N GLU A 683 -30.67 -0.25 0.75
CA GLU A 683 -31.53 0.22 1.84
C GLU A 683 -30.76 1.13 2.81
N ILE A 684 -29.50 0.82 3.12
CA ILE A 684 -28.61 1.69 3.91
C ILE A 684 -28.31 3.01 3.17
N ILE A 685 -27.90 2.95 1.90
CA ILE A 685 -27.45 4.12 1.11
C ILE A 685 -28.63 5.01 0.67
N THR A 686 -29.87 4.53 0.72
CA THR A 686 -31.09 5.35 0.49
C THR A 686 -31.83 5.70 1.78
N ALA A 687 -31.32 5.37 2.96
CA ALA A 687 -32.06 5.53 4.21
C ALA A 687 -32.28 6.99 4.62
N GLY A 688 -33.50 7.32 5.04
CA GLY A 688 -33.87 8.64 5.54
C GLY A 688 -34.96 8.61 6.62
N GLY A 689 -35.22 9.78 7.22
CA GLY A 689 -36.24 9.95 8.26
C GLY A 689 -35.76 9.60 9.68
N SER A 690 -36.69 9.15 10.53
CA SER A 690 -36.41 8.86 11.94
C SER A 690 -35.58 7.58 12.10
N THR A 691 -34.43 7.68 12.76
CA THR A 691 -33.52 6.54 12.99
C THR A 691 -34.04 5.50 14.00
N TYR A 692 -35.21 5.72 14.57
CA TYR A 692 -35.93 4.74 15.41
C TYR A 692 -37.02 3.98 14.63
N ALA A 693 -37.60 4.61 13.60
CA ALA A 693 -38.62 4.01 12.74
C ALA A 693 -38.01 3.36 11.48
N ASN A 694 -36.92 3.94 10.96
CA ASN A 694 -36.09 3.43 9.88
C ASN A 694 -34.67 3.13 10.40
N PRO A 695 -34.40 1.90 10.92
CA PRO A 695 -33.12 1.58 11.53
C PRO A 695 -31.88 1.76 10.63
N PRO A 696 -31.91 1.45 9.31
CA PRO A 696 -30.85 1.81 8.35
C PRO A 696 -30.34 3.25 8.46
N ALA A 697 -31.21 4.22 8.76
CA ALA A 697 -30.83 5.64 8.85
C ALA A 697 -29.86 5.96 10.02
N ASN A 698 -29.59 4.99 10.91
CA ASN A 698 -28.50 5.10 11.89
C ASN A 698 -27.10 5.16 11.25
N TYR A 699 -26.92 4.68 10.00
CA TYR A 699 -25.64 4.79 9.29
C TYR A 699 -25.14 6.25 9.22
N TYR A 700 -26.00 7.17 8.78
CA TYR A 700 -25.73 8.62 8.71
C TYR A 700 -25.56 9.31 10.08
N ARG A 701 -25.85 8.62 11.19
CA ARG A 701 -25.60 9.14 12.55
C ARG A 701 -24.14 8.97 12.96
N VAL A 702 -23.42 8.02 12.35
CA VAL A 702 -21.99 7.75 12.55
C VAL A 702 -21.12 8.83 11.87
N ALA A 703 -21.37 9.09 10.58
CA ALA A 703 -20.69 10.10 9.78
C ALA A 703 -21.73 11.12 9.28
N ARG A 704 -21.69 12.34 9.84
CA ARG A 704 -22.76 13.34 9.72
C ARG A 704 -22.44 14.49 8.75
N ASP A 705 -21.16 14.73 8.49
CA ASP A 705 -20.70 15.65 7.46
C ASP A 705 -20.51 14.90 6.12
N PRO A 706 -20.74 15.55 4.95
CA PRO A 706 -20.65 14.88 3.65
C PRO A 706 -19.29 14.24 3.37
N THR A 707 -18.19 14.82 3.86
CA THR A 707 -16.84 14.38 3.54
C THR A 707 -16.47 13.07 4.25
N ASN A 708 -16.65 12.99 5.57
CA ASN A 708 -16.41 11.76 6.32
C ASN A 708 -17.44 10.67 5.96
N LEU A 709 -18.65 11.05 5.51
CA LEU A 709 -19.65 10.14 4.97
C LEU A 709 -19.17 9.51 3.66
N ALA A 710 -18.72 10.33 2.69
CA ALA A 710 -18.20 9.84 1.42
C ALA A 710 -16.99 8.90 1.62
N GLU A 711 -16.04 9.26 2.48
CA GLU A 711 -14.91 8.40 2.86
C GLU A 711 -15.37 7.07 3.48
N THR A 712 -16.28 7.12 4.46
CA THR A 712 -16.75 5.91 5.15
C THR A 712 -17.54 5.01 4.19
N THR A 713 -18.31 5.59 3.28
CA THR A 713 -19.11 4.84 2.28
C THR A 713 -18.22 4.16 1.25
N ALA A 714 -17.26 4.88 0.67
CA ALA A 714 -16.35 4.32 -0.32
C ALA A 714 -15.41 3.26 0.28
N GLN A 715 -14.88 3.50 1.49
CA GLN A 715 -14.03 2.51 2.16
C GLN A 715 -14.81 1.25 2.56
N LEU A 716 -16.08 1.38 2.94
CA LEU A 716 -16.91 0.27 3.37
C LEU A 716 -17.43 -0.59 2.20
N PHE A 717 -18.02 0.04 1.17
CA PHE A 717 -18.75 -0.68 0.13
C PHE A 717 -17.97 -0.85 -1.19
N PHE A 718 -16.94 -0.03 -1.43
CA PHE A 718 -16.05 -0.18 -2.59
C PHE A 718 -14.63 -0.64 -2.20
N GLY A 719 -14.29 -0.63 -0.91
CA GLY A 719 -12.92 -0.88 -0.41
C GLY A 719 -11.95 0.30 -0.63
N ILE A 720 -12.42 1.44 -1.13
CA ILE A 720 -11.60 2.55 -1.62
C ILE A 720 -11.33 3.58 -0.51
N ARG A 721 -10.05 3.84 -0.22
CA ARG A 721 -9.60 4.78 0.81
C ARG A 721 -9.51 6.22 0.30
N MET A 722 -10.67 6.85 0.10
CA MET A 722 -10.79 8.23 -0.40
C MET A 722 -10.28 9.34 0.55
N GLN A 723 -9.55 9.03 1.64
CA GLN A 723 -9.06 10.06 2.57
C GLN A 723 -8.09 11.07 1.93
N CYS A 724 -7.43 10.72 0.83
CA CYS A 724 -6.60 11.67 0.07
C CYS A 724 -7.41 12.73 -0.68
N CYS A 725 -8.69 12.48 -0.99
CA CYS A 725 -9.61 13.40 -1.68
C CYS A 725 -9.85 14.71 -0.93
N LYS A 726 -9.55 14.76 0.38
CA LYS A 726 -9.53 15.99 1.18
C LYS A 726 -8.45 16.99 0.75
N CYS A 727 -7.43 16.55 0.01
CA CYS A 727 -6.26 17.34 -0.38
C CYS A 727 -5.89 17.24 -1.87
N HIS A 728 -6.22 16.14 -2.55
CA HIS A 728 -5.95 15.94 -3.99
C HIS A 728 -6.82 14.85 -4.61
N ASN A 729 -6.95 14.82 -5.94
CA ASN A 729 -7.73 13.81 -6.68
C ASN A 729 -7.32 12.38 -6.30
N HIS A 730 -8.29 11.46 -6.20
CA HIS A 730 -8.00 10.04 -5.97
C HIS A 730 -7.19 9.47 -7.14
N PRO A 731 -6.21 8.56 -6.91
CA PRO A 731 -5.41 7.96 -8.00
C PRO A 731 -6.13 6.86 -8.80
N PHE A 732 -7.38 6.55 -8.47
CA PHE A 732 -8.23 5.51 -9.07
C PHE A 732 -9.69 5.99 -9.16
#